data_AF-A0A1I7TQD6-F1
#
_entry.id   AF-A0A1I7TQD6-F1
#
_cell.length_a   1.000
_cell.length_b   1.000
_cell.length_c   1.000
_cell.angle_alpha   90.00
_cell.angle_beta   90.00
_cell.angle_gamma   90.00
#
_symmetry.space_group_name_H-M   'P 1'
#
loop_
_entity.id
_entity.type
_entity.pdbx_description
1 polymer ?
#
loop_
_entity_poly.entity_id
_entity_poly.type
_entity_poly.pdbx_seq_one_letter_code
_entity_poly.pdbx_strand_id
1 'polypeptide(L)'
;MGYMCRPPIETDLIVVNSAASGRYTLEITLDDETSESPSKSVDVFVENSQSHAHFRKPKYSVEIDAKKAEKGLKLTQVELEGVPIDEAKIMILDGNPGWVTVEEYGGIVNVGKYDGGQEDMDNSDRNHCGIRCDQWKRTREKEEEIERNRVMEVTFDRENSEVFDVQLDERNLKVDVKSMYGIDEKGRKVPLDPTSISVTPTHLQLSPDSLKSLRLLGMTLKNPDGSSKLHFLIRLISSPKYLETQEKLAARPVYPSPWSHESPEIHVALQEELAPGQVIGVYPAVSRKNISYISKEIQVNGPMKEAFEFNETTGELKIRQRIDYESLDDGQREFNLTLESGEEEGFKSQAILMMKVIDVDDNSPVVEMDGVEEISIPENLPAGTKITELKVTDPDGSDEYTVALEGERNKNFRANITSSGILSIFIAENAKIDREISDSEVLLIRISDKSGNSERILLPIRILDVNDNSPVFDQKMNEVEVMEDWPRGIVIDRIHAMDSDDQGPSSDVSYRILKSEDLPDVISINSTTGIVHVAGDLWGLGRETPYKFQVIAEDSGAPSLNSTSILSLRIRNKEDVITEESVEFLEPKTGAEIKVKENLPLDTKILTVKADLRGIPSKTHGKLVYSMKDLLNSEKEPSFAIDKDSGDVFVVKSIDYETIKEYTVSFYNRLRPLPEHKGKKPSFLFF
;
A
#
# COMPACT_ATOMS: atom_id res chain seq x y z
N MET A 1 40.44 -80.67 1.23
CA MET A 1 40.01 -80.89 -0.17
C MET A 1 38.49 -80.89 -0.16
N GLY A 2 37.75 -80.05 -0.87
CA GLY A 2 38.08 -78.99 -1.82
C GLY A 2 36.88 -78.05 -1.92
N TYR A 3 37.16 -76.82 -2.31
CA TYR A 3 36.23 -75.70 -2.47
C TYR A 3 35.19 -76.00 -3.56
N MET A 4 33.91 -75.70 -3.31
CA MET A 4 32.90 -75.58 -4.35
C MET A 4 32.69 -74.12 -4.69
N CYS A 5 32.92 -73.83 -5.97
CA CYS A 5 32.73 -72.56 -6.63
C CYS A 5 31.26 -72.12 -6.62
N ARG A 6 31.04 -70.85 -6.29
CA ARG A 6 29.96 -70.06 -6.87
C ARG A 6 30.59 -68.96 -7.72
N PRO A 7 30.16 -68.79 -8.97
CA PRO A 7 30.26 -67.51 -9.66
C PRO A 7 28.86 -66.94 -10.01
N PRO A 8 28.80 -65.67 -10.42
CA PRO A 8 27.77 -64.70 -10.01
C PRO A 8 26.75 -64.37 -11.12
N ILE A 9 25.69 -63.65 -10.76
CA ILE A 9 24.98 -62.76 -11.70
C ILE A 9 24.67 -61.44 -10.96
N GLU A 10 25.51 -60.43 -11.22
CA GLU A 10 25.21 -58.98 -11.21
C GLU A 10 24.49 -58.65 -12.54
N THR A 11 23.26 -58.11 -12.50
CA THR A 11 22.86 -56.71 -12.80
C THR A 11 23.20 -56.20 -14.21
N ASP A 12 22.18 -55.77 -14.99
CA ASP A 12 22.04 -54.37 -15.40
C ASP A 12 20.94 -54.10 -16.44
N LEU A 13 20.20 -53.04 -16.14
CA LEU A 13 19.17 -52.40 -16.92
C LEU A 13 19.86 -51.49 -17.95
N ILE A 14 19.86 -51.86 -19.23
CA ILE A 14 20.28 -50.96 -20.31
C ILE A 14 19.08 -50.06 -20.67
N VAL A 15 19.17 -48.80 -20.27
CA VAL A 15 18.39 -47.68 -20.81
C VAL A 15 19.34 -46.85 -21.65
N VAL A 16 19.12 -46.80 -22.97
CA VAL A 16 19.74 -45.81 -23.85
C VAL A 16 18.63 -44.89 -24.36
N ASN A 17 18.97 -43.60 -24.39
CA ASN A 17 18.07 -42.46 -24.39
C ASN A 17 18.34 -41.68 -25.69
N SER A 18 17.43 -41.68 -26.66
CA SER A 18 17.41 -40.62 -27.68
C SER A 18 16.08 -40.49 -28.44
N ALA A 19 15.11 -39.79 -27.84
CA ALA A 19 14.09 -39.07 -28.60
C ALA A 19 13.73 -37.75 -27.90
N ALA A 20 13.55 -36.69 -28.68
CA ALA A 20 13.14 -35.37 -28.18
C ALA A 20 11.64 -35.36 -27.82
N SER A 21 11.21 -34.50 -26.91
CA SER A 21 9.79 -34.32 -26.61
C SER A 21 9.07 -33.73 -27.83
N GLY A 22 8.01 -34.37 -28.32
CA GLY A 22 7.34 -33.93 -29.55
C GLY A 22 6.11 -34.75 -29.93
N ARG A 23 5.33 -34.23 -30.88
CA ARG A 23 4.28 -34.99 -31.57
C ARG A 23 4.92 -35.79 -32.68
N TYR A 24 4.67 -37.09 -32.66
CA TYR A 24 5.08 -38.03 -33.70
C TYR A 24 3.83 -38.69 -34.27
N THR A 25 3.85 -39.00 -35.55
CA THR A 25 2.78 -39.78 -36.19
C THR A 25 3.32 -41.18 -36.41
N LEU A 26 2.66 -42.17 -35.82
CA LEU A 26 3.04 -43.58 -35.93
C LEU A 26 2.14 -44.24 -36.97
N GLU A 27 2.73 -44.71 -38.06
CA GLU A 27 2.00 -45.48 -39.06
C GLU A 27 2.09 -46.98 -38.75
N ILE A 28 0.93 -47.62 -38.62
CA ILE A 28 0.82 -49.06 -38.41
C ILE A 28 0.26 -49.67 -39.69
N THR A 29 1.09 -50.46 -40.38
CA THR A 29 0.67 -51.22 -41.56
C THR A 29 0.32 -52.64 -41.11
N LEU A 30 -0.94 -53.03 -41.29
CA LEU A 30 -1.43 -54.37 -40.97
C LEU A 30 -1.51 -55.18 -42.26
N ASP A 31 -0.63 -56.17 -42.43
CA ASP A 31 -0.70 -57.07 -43.57
C ASP A 31 -1.69 -58.19 -43.27
N ASP A 32 -2.80 -58.20 -43.99
CA ASP A 32 -3.71 -59.34 -44.08
C ASP A 32 -3.41 -60.04 -45.41
N GLU A 33 -3.42 -61.37 -45.48
CA GLU A 33 -3.07 -62.12 -46.71
C GLU A 33 -4.11 -61.96 -47.87
N THR A 34 -4.88 -60.87 -47.88
CA THR A 34 -5.78 -60.47 -48.97
C THR A 34 -5.54 -59.01 -49.35
N SER A 35 -5.50 -58.74 -50.66
CA SER A 35 -4.72 -57.70 -51.34
C SER A 35 -5.08 -56.21 -51.11
N GLU A 36 -5.27 -55.72 -49.89
CA GLU A 36 -5.24 -54.28 -49.58
C GLU A 36 -5.03 -54.09 -48.06
N SER A 37 -3.79 -53.78 -47.66
CA SER A 37 -3.39 -53.60 -46.25
C SER A 37 -3.87 -52.24 -45.73
N PRO A 38 -4.77 -52.14 -44.73
CA PRO A 38 -5.19 -50.85 -44.20
C PRO A 38 -4.08 -50.27 -43.30
N SER A 39 -3.49 -49.14 -43.69
CA SER A 39 -2.65 -48.35 -42.79
C SER A 39 -3.53 -47.55 -41.84
N LYS A 40 -3.20 -47.58 -40.54
CA LYS A 40 -3.78 -46.67 -39.55
C LYS A 40 -2.67 -45.80 -38.96
N SER A 41 -2.80 -44.50 -39.15
CA SER A 41 -1.91 -43.50 -38.56
C SER A 41 -2.48 -43.09 -37.20
N VAL A 42 -1.64 -43.16 -36.16
CA VAL A 42 -1.97 -42.73 -34.80
C VAL A 42 -1.02 -41.62 -34.41
N ASP A 43 -1.56 -40.47 -34.00
CA ASP A 43 -0.76 -39.39 -33.43
C ASP A 43 -0.37 -39.75 -32.00
N VAL A 44 0.94 -39.83 -31.75
CA VAL A 44 1.52 -40.19 -30.46
C VAL A 44 2.33 -39.00 -29.95
N PHE A 45 2.11 -38.61 -28.71
CA PHE A 45 2.93 -37.60 -28.06
C PHE A 45 3.99 -38.31 -27.22
N VAL A 46 5.27 -38.13 -27.55
CA VAL A 46 6.38 -38.66 -26.76
C VAL A 46 6.82 -37.54 -25.82
N GLU A 47 6.61 -37.77 -24.54
CA GLU A 47 6.94 -36.82 -23.48
C GLU A 47 8.20 -37.31 -22.77
N ASN A 48 9.35 -36.68 -23.05
CA ASN A 48 10.55 -36.91 -22.25
C ASN A 48 10.37 -36.13 -20.95
N SER A 49 10.13 -36.87 -19.86
CA SER A 49 9.69 -36.29 -18.59
C SER A 49 10.82 -35.50 -17.92
N GLN A 50 10.76 -34.18 -18.06
CA GLN A 50 11.30 -33.29 -17.05
C GLN A 50 10.17 -32.40 -16.50
N SER A 51 10.03 -32.45 -15.18
CA SER A 51 9.26 -31.58 -14.26
C SER A 51 7.74 -31.77 -14.12
N HIS A 52 7.31 -31.88 -12.86
CA HIS A 52 5.95 -31.98 -12.30
C HIS A 52 5.15 -30.67 -12.53
N ALA A 53 3.81 -30.54 -12.61
CA ALA A 53 2.66 -31.39 -12.34
C ALA A 53 1.42 -30.85 -13.11
N HIS A 54 0.53 -31.75 -13.56
CA HIS A 54 -0.94 -31.72 -13.39
C HIS A 54 -1.54 -32.81 -14.28
N PHE A 55 -1.98 -33.92 -13.68
CA PHE A 55 -2.67 -35.00 -14.39
C PHE A 55 -4.00 -34.50 -14.95
N ARG A 56 -4.03 -34.19 -16.25
CA ARG A 56 -5.24 -34.30 -17.06
C ARG A 56 -5.19 -35.65 -17.77
N LYS A 57 -6.26 -36.43 -17.61
CA LYS A 57 -6.46 -37.72 -18.30
C LYS A 57 -6.03 -37.61 -19.77
N PRO A 58 -5.34 -38.63 -20.33
CA PRO A 58 -5.02 -38.65 -21.75
C PRO A 58 -6.31 -38.48 -22.57
N LYS A 59 -6.29 -37.53 -23.51
CA LYS A 59 -7.46 -37.18 -24.33
C LYS A 59 -7.78 -38.23 -25.40
N TYR A 60 -6.92 -39.23 -25.57
CA TYR A 60 -7.14 -40.37 -26.46
C TYR A 60 -6.45 -41.61 -25.89
N SER A 61 -7.23 -42.62 -25.52
CA SER A 61 -6.75 -43.99 -25.29
C SER A 61 -7.45 -44.87 -26.34
N VAL A 62 -6.69 -45.55 -27.19
CA VAL A 62 -7.25 -46.58 -28.07
C VAL A 62 -7.11 -47.92 -27.36
N GLU A 63 -8.25 -48.50 -27.01
CA GLU A 63 -8.34 -49.84 -26.42
C GLU A 63 -8.15 -50.87 -27.55
N ILE A 64 -7.06 -51.64 -27.52
CA ILE A 64 -6.87 -52.77 -28.42
C ILE A 64 -7.37 -54.01 -27.69
N ASP A 65 -8.49 -54.56 -28.14
CA ASP A 65 -9.10 -55.75 -27.56
C ASP A 65 -8.18 -56.97 -27.71
N ALA A 66 -7.59 -57.41 -26.61
CA ALA A 66 -6.71 -58.57 -26.54
C ALA A 66 -7.37 -59.87 -27.04
N LYS A 67 -8.72 -59.93 -27.09
CA LYS A 67 -9.44 -61.10 -27.65
C LYS A 67 -9.40 -61.17 -29.18
N LYS A 68 -9.03 -60.10 -29.88
CA LYS A 68 -8.88 -60.11 -31.35
C LYS A 68 -7.48 -60.50 -31.83
N ALA A 69 -6.52 -60.62 -30.92
CA ALA A 69 -5.16 -61.06 -31.23
C ALA A 69 -5.00 -62.60 -31.15
N GLU A 70 -6.01 -63.36 -31.58
CA GLU A 70 -5.87 -64.81 -31.69
C GLU A 70 -5.25 -65.18 -33.04
N LYS A 71 -4.07 -65.81 -32.95
CA LYS A 71 -3.32 -66.51 -34.00
C LYS A 71 -3.03 -65.74 -35.29
N GLY A 72 -1.77 -65.33 -35.43
CA GLY A 72 -1.13 -65.18 -36.75
C GLY A 72 -0.89 -63.76 -37.26
N LEU A 73 -1.12 -62.72 -36.45
CA LEU A 73 -0.79 -61.35 -36.85
C LEU A 73 0.74 -61.13 -36.78
N LYS A 74 1.33 -60.72 -37.90
CA LYS A 74 2.77 -60.46 -38.04
C LYS A 74 2.98 -58.95 -38.15
N LEU A 75 3.57 -58.36 -37.11
CA LEU A 75 4.03 -56.97 -37.15
C LEU A 75 5.27 -56.92 -38.03
N THR A 76 5.20 -56.26 -39.17
CA THR A 76 6.25 -56.32 -40.20
C THR A 76 7.15 -55.08 -40.24
N GLN A 77 6.67 -53.90 -39.84
CA GLN A 77 7.47 -52.67 -39.87
C GLN A 77 6.93 -51.60 -38.91
N VAL A 78 7.84 -50.85 -38.28
CA VAL A 78 7.58 -49.59 -37.56
C VAL A 78 8.58 -48.58 -38.09
N GLU A 79 8.12 -47.47 -38.67
CA GLU A 79 8.97 -46.36 -39.09
C GLU A 79 8.67 -45.13 -38.23
N LEU A 80 9.71 -44.59 -37.60
CA LEU A 80 9.69 -43.28 -36.95
C LEU A 80 10.48 -42.33 -37.85
N GLU A 81 9.80 -41.38 -38.48
CA GLU A 81 10.47 -40.41 -39.34
C GLU A 81 11.36 -39.48 -38.48
N GLY A 82 12.68 -39.62 -38.60
CA GLY A 82 13.67 -38.72 -37.97
C GLY A 82 14.37 -39.23 -36.70
N VAL A 83 14.23 -40.50 -36.30
CA VAL A 83 14.94 -41.12 -35.15
C VAL A 83 15.60 -42.44 -35.58
N PRO A 84 16.88 -42.73 -35.26
CA PRO A 84 17.47 -44.07 -35.46
C PRO A 84 16.77 -45.11 -34.57
N ILE A 85 16.27 -46.19 -35.16
CA ILE A 85 15.28 -47.09 -34.52
C ILE A 85 15.89 -48.09 -33.50
N ASP A 86 17.20 -48.11 -33.28
CA ASP A 86 17.81 -49.11 -32.39
C ASP A 86 17.60 -48.85 -30.88
N GLU A 87 16.89 -47.78 -30.48
CA GLU A 87 16.71 -47.39 -29.06
C GLU A 87 15.29 -46.93 -28.66
N ALA A 88 14.23 -47.52 -29.23
CA ALA A 88 12.87 -47.30 -28.73
C ALA A 88 12.34 -48.52 -27.96
N LYS A 89 12.33 -48.46 -26.62
CA LYS A 89 11.51 -49.36 -25.79
C LYS A 89 10.13 -48.73 -25.58
N ILE A 90 9.09 -49.32 -26.15
CA ILE A 90 7.69 -48.91 -25.92
C ILE A 90 7.20 -49.63 -24.66
N MET A 91 6.81 -48.87 -23.63
CA MET A 91 6.22 -49.41 -22.40
C MET A 91 4.69 -49.25 -22.48
N ILE A 92 3.94 -50.36 -22.41
CA ILE A 92 2.47 -50.37 -22.34
C ILE A 92 2.08 -50.54 -20.87
N LEU A 93 1.37 -49.57 -20.30
CA LEU A 93 0.86 -49.63 -18.92
C LEU A 93 -0.64 -49.98 -18.93
N ASP A 94 -0.96 -51.27 -18.72
CA ASP A 94 -1.80 -51.81 -17.63
C ASP A 94 -2.43 -53.18 -18.01
N GLY A 95 -2.40 -54.16 -17.08
CA GLY A 95 -3.16 -55.43 -17.17
C GLY A 95 -2.43 -56.80 -17.15
N ASN A 96 -1.79 -57.18 -16.03
CA ASN A 96 -1.33 -58.55 -15.62
C ASN A 96 -0.22 -59.28 -16.46
N PRO A 97 0.60 -60.17 -15.83
CA PRO A 97 2.03 -60.27 -16.14
C PRO A 97 2.37 -61.23 -17.28
N GLY A 98 3.16 -60.72 -18.23
CA GLY A 98 3.90 -61.49 -19.23
C GLY A 98 4.97 -60.57 -19.84
N TRP A 99 6.19 -61.10 -20.04
CA TRP A 99 7.28 -60.34 -20.65
C TRP A 99 7.26 -60.53 -22.18
N VAL A 100 7.59 -59.48 -22.92
CA VAL A 100 7.87 -59.55 -24.36
C VAL A 100 9.33 -59.14 -24.56
N THR A 101 10.11 -60.03 -25.15
CA THR A 101 11.46 -59.74 -25.64
C THR A 101 11.50 -59.95 -27.15
N VAL A 102 12.09 -58.99 -27.86
CA VAL A 102 12.40 -59.10 -29.29
C VAL A 102 13.88 -59.43 -29.38
N GLU A 103 14.23 -60.57 -29.97
CA GLU A 103 15.64 -60.91 -30.22
C GLU A 103 16.10 -60.37 -31.57
N GLU A 104 17.39 -60.01 -31.63
CA GLU A 104 18.06 -59.52 -32.84
C GLU A 104 17.92 -60.51 -34.00
N TYR A 105 17.64 -59.96 -35.19
CA TYR A 105 17.41 -60.68 -36.45
C TYR A 105 16.12 -61.53 -36.50
N GLY A 106 14.97 -60.85 -36.53
CA GLY A 106 13.75 -61.28 -37.19
C GLY A 106 13.22 -62.68 -36.86
N GLY A 107 12.30 -62.79 -35.91
CA GLY A 107 11.38 -63.94 -35.85
C GLY A 107 10.81 -64.28 -34.47
N ILE A 108 9.47 -64.31 -34.42
CA ILE A 108 8.60 -64.98 -33.43
C ILE A 108 8.44 -64.29 -32.06
N VAL A 109 7.18 -63.95 -31.75
CA VAL A 109 6.72 -63.55 -30.41
C VAL A 109 6.35 -64.79 -29.62
N ASN A 110 7.02 -65.05 -28.50
CA ASN A 110 6.60 -66.09 -27.54
C ASN A 110 5.89 -65.45 -26.34
N VAL A 111 4.68 -65.92 -26.05
CA VAL A 111 3.90 -65.52 -24.87
C VAL A 111 3.85 -66.71 -23.90
N GLY A 112 4.55 -66.60 -22.77
CA GLY A 112 4.55 -67.62 -21.72
C GLY A 112 3.81 -67.14 -20.46
N LYS A 113 2.95 -68.01 -19.88
CA LYS A 113 2.31 -67.79 -18.58
C LYS A 113 3.22 -68.24 -17.43
N TYR A 114 3.30 -67.42 -16.38
CA TYR A 114 3.90 -67.78 -15.09
C TYR A 114 2.77 -68.15 -14.12
N ASP A 115 2.56 -69.45 -13.86
CA ASP A 115 1.65 -69.90 -12.80
C ASP A 115 2.49 -70.27 -11.57
N GLY A 116 2.44 -69.40 -10.56
CA GLY A 116 2.93 -69.70 -9.22
C GLY A 116 1.80 -70.27 -8.36
N GLY A 117 1.91 -71.53 -7.95
CA GLY A 117 0.96 -72.17 -7.04
C GLY A 117 1.52 -73.44 -6.39
N GLN A 118 1.38 -73.51 -5.07
CA GLN A 118 1.86 -74.49 -4.09
C GLN A 118 1.69 -75.98 -4.43
N GLU A 119 2.55 -76.76 -3.79
CA GLU A 119 2.39 -78.19 -3.52
C GLU A 119 0.95 -78.52 -3.09
N ASP A 120 0.35 -79.52 -3.75
CA ASP A 120 -0.34 -80.60 -3.06
C ASP A 120 -0.33 -81.85 -3.93
N MET A 121 0.00 -82.98 -3.29
CA MET A 121 -0.05 -84.31 -3.89
C MET A 121 -1.51 -84.67 -4.17
N ASP A 122 -1.83 -85.08 -5.39
CA ASP A 122 -2.73 -86.23 -5.53
C ASP A 122 -2.52 -87.02 -6.81
N ASN A 123 -2.80 -88.31 -6.68
CA ASN A 123 -2.31 -89.41 -7.47
C ASN A 123 -3.49 -90.07 -8.20
N SER A 124 -3.68 -89.83 -9.50
CA SER A 124 -4.48 -90.74 -10.34
C SER A 124 -4.33 -90.47 -11.85
N ASP A 125 -4.27 -91.57 -12.58
CA ASP A 125 -4.61 -91.75 -14.00
C ASP A 125 -3.54 -91.53 -15.07
N ARG A 126 -2.70 -92.57 -15.13
CA ARG A 126 -2.31 -93.25 -16.38
C ARG A 126 -3.51 -93.40 -17.32
N ASN A 127 -3.37 -92.98 -18.58
CA ASN A 127 -3.50 -93.81 -19.80
C ASN A 127 -3.96 -93.04 -21.05
N HIS A 128 -3.28 -93.37 -22.17
CA HIS A 128 -3.74 -93.38 -23.58
C HIS A 128 -3.53 -92.17 -24.52
N CYS A 129 -3.11 -92.57 -25.73
CA CYS A 129 -2.94 -91.88 -27.02
C CYS A 129 -1.65 -91.06 -27.19
N GLY A 130 -0.62 -91.45 -27.96
CA GLY A 130 -0.56 -92.39 -29.08
C GLY A 130 -0.84 -91.69 -30.41
N ILE A 131 0.18 -91.10 -31.06
CA ILE A 131 0.36 -90.96 -32.52
C ILE A 131 1.84 -90.59 -32.82
N ARG A 132 2.39 -91.24 -33.85
CA ARG A 132 3.76 -91.19 -34.38
C ARG A 132 4.15 -89.82 -34.95
N CYS A 133 5.41 -89.40 -34.75
CA CYS A 133 6.12 -88.45 -35.63
C CYS A 133 7.60 -88.84 -35.77
N ASP A 134 7.88 -89.84 -36.62
CA ASP A 134 9.22 -90.36 -36.93
C ASP A 134 9.87 -89.68 -38.16
N GLN A 135 9.52 -88.43 -38.49
CA GLN A 135 10.07 -87.74 -39.68
C GLN A 135 10.55 -86.30 -39.46
N TRP A 136 10.71 -85.85 -38.21
CA TRP A 136 11.16 -84.46 -37.92
C TRP A 136 12.47 -84.35 -37.15
N LYS A 137 13.16 -85.47 -36.90
CA LYS A 137 14.45 -85.50 -36.16
C LYS A 137 15.71 -85.59 -37.03
N ARG A 138 15.62 -85.67 -38.37
CA ARG A 138 16.82 -85.81 -39.24
C ARG A 138 17.23 -84.55 -40.00
N THR A 139 16.48 -83.47 -39.93
CA THR A 139 16.78 -82.23 -40.67
C THR A 139 17.31 -81.12 -39.76
N ARG A 140 16.78 -81.00 -38.54
CA ARG A 140 17.16 -79.93 -37.60
C ARG A 140 18.54 -80.13 -36.95
N GLU A 141 18.93 -81.38 -36.68
CA GLU A 141 20.28 -81.69 -36.15
C GLU A 141 21.38 -81.45 -37.20
N LYS A 142 21.08 -81.49 -38.50
CA LYS A 142 22.05 -81.17 -39.55
C LYS A 142 22.17 -79.68 -39.86
N GLU A 143 21.11 -78.89 -39.68
CA GLU A 143 21.15 -77.44 -39.90
C GLU A 143 21.76 -76.70 -38.69
N GLU A 144 21.46 -77.12 -37.45
CA GLU A 144 22.05 -76.54 -36.23
C GLU A 144 23.53 -76.93 -36.00
N GLU A 145 24.06 -77.91 -36.74
CA GLU A 145 25.48 -78.30 -36.74
C GLU A 145 26.28 -77.61 -37.88
N ILE A 146 25.61 -77.09 -38.91
CA ILE A 146 26.21 -76.33 -40.03
C ILE A 146 26.40 -74.85 -39.69
N GLU A 147 25.53 -74.24 -38.87
CA GLU A 147 25.68 -72.82 -38.47
C GLU A 147 26.69 -72.60 -37.35
N ARG A 148 26.84 -73.55 -36.41
CA ARG A 148 27.85 -73.46 -35.33
C ARG A 148 29.31 -73.44 -35.82
N ASN A 149 29.56 -73.74 -37.09
CA ASN A 149 30.90 -73.80 -37.68
C ASN A 149 31.27 -72.57 -38.55
N ARG A 150 30.54 -71.45 -38.46
CA ARG A 150 30.78 -70.27 -39.33
C ARG A 150 31.19 -68.95 -38.65
N VAL A 151 31.20 -68.89 -37.31
CA VAL A 151 31.67 -67.71 -36.56
C VAL A 151 32.60 -68.18 -35.45
N MET A 152 33.84 -67.69 -35.45
CA MET A 152 34.79 -67.90 -34.36
C MET A 152 34.86 -66.63 -33.52
N GLU A 153 34.55 -66.74 -32.23
CA GLU A 153 34.65 -65.64 -31.28
C GLU A 153 36.01 -65.67 -30.58
N VAL A 154 36.77 -64.59 -30.73
CA VAL A 154 38.02 -64.36 -30.00
C VAL A 154 37.83 -63.12 -29.14
N THR A 155 38.35 -63.19 -27.91
CA THR A 155 38.28 -62.11 -26.92
C THR A 155 39.64 -61.43 -26.82
N PHE A 156 39.67 -60.09 -26.85
CA PHE A 156 40.92 -59.34 -26.82
C PHE A 156 40.86 -58.12 -25.89
N ASP A 157 41.84 -57.98 -24.99
CA ASP A 157 42.01 -56.82 -24.13
C ASP A 157 42.65 -55.68 -24.93
N ARG A 158 41.86 -54.67 -25.29
CA ARG A 158 42.27 -53.61 -26.23
C ARG A 158 43.21 -52.57 -25.62
N GLU A 159 43.47 -52.60 -24.31
CA GLU A 159 44.24 -51.54 -23.63
C GLU A 159 45.58 -52.03 -23.07
N ASN A 160 45.66 -53.30 -22.67
CA ASN A 160 46.90 -53.88 -22.12
C ASN A 160 47.75 -54.62 -23.17
N SER A 161 47.25 -54.77 -24.40
CA SER A 161 47.94 -55.51 -25.45
C SER A 161 48.75 -54.55 -26.35
N GLU A 162 50.05 -54.82 -26.50
CA GLU A 162 50.96 -53.99 -27.33
C GLU A 162 50.71 -54.12 -28.83
N VAL A 163 50.17 -55.27 -29.27
CA VAL A 163 49.73 -55.55 -30.64
C VAL A 163 48.56 -56.51 -30.57
N PHE A 164 47.55 -56.30 -31.41
CA PHE A 164 46.50 -57.29 -31.62
C PHE A 164 46.97 -58.32 -32.60
N ASP A 165 47.05 -59.58 -32.19
CA ASP A 165 47.53 -60.66 -33.03
C ASP A 165 46.60 -61.87 -32.98
N VAL A 166 46.16 -62.32 -34.15
CA VAL A 166 45.30 -63.50 -34.32
C VAL A 166 46.01 -64.50 -35.22
N GLN A 167 46.33 -65.66 -34.66
CA GLN A 167 46.91 -66.78 -35.40
C GLN A 167 45.85 -67.44 -36.29
N LEU A 168 46.18 -67.60 -37.57
CA LEU A 168 45.35 -68.22 -38.61
C LEU A 168 45.88 -69.64 -38.90
N ASP A 169 45.37 -70.65 -38.21
CA ASP A 169 45.90 -72.02 -38.31
C ASP A 169 45.44 -72.82 -39.57
N GLU A 170 46.43 -73.45 -40.21
CA GLU A 170 46.47 -74.65 -41.08
C GLU A 170 45.39 -74.92 -42.16
N ARG A 171 44.73 -73.90 -42.74
CA ARG A 171 43.85 -74.12 -43.93
C ARG A 171 44.11 -73.24 -45.16
N ASN A 172 45.29 -72.61 -45.27
CA ASN A 172 45.63 -71.69 -46.37
C ASN A 172 44.56 -70.61 -46.63
N LEU A 173 43.87 -70.14 -45.58
CA LEU A 173 42.83 -69.12 -45.71
C LEU A 173 43.46 -67.74 -45.95
N LYS A 174 42.92 -66.96 -46.89
CA LYS A 174 43.33 -65.58 -47.15
C LYS A 174 42.36 -64.60 -46.48
N VAL A 175 42.88 -63.68 -45.68
CA VAL A 175 42.10 -62.57 -45.10
C VAL A 175 41.70 -61.60 -46.21
N ASP A 176 40.41 -61.28 -46.33
CA ASP A 176 39.95 -60.20 -47.20
C ASP A 176 39.96 -58.87 -46.45
N VAL A 177 41.09 -58.16 -46.50
CA VAL A 177 41.28 -56.88 -45.78
C VAL A 177 40.22 -55.84 -46.17
N LYS A 178 39.71 -55.87 -47.41
CA LYS A 178 38.64 -54.96 -47.86
C LYS A 178 37.28 -55.25 -47.23
N SER A 179 37.11 -56.43 -46.64
CA SER A 179 35.90 -56.84 -45.94
C SER A 179 35.95 -56.54 -44.44
N MET A 180 37.10 -56.04 -43.94
CA MET A 180 37.25 -55.73 -42.52
C MET A 180 36.50 -54.46 -42.15
N TYR A 181 35.86 -54.47 -40.99
CA TYR A 181 35.18 -53.31 -40.43
C TYR A 181 35.20 -53.35 -38.91
N GLY A 182 35.31 -52.18 -38.29
CA GLY A 182 35.06 -52.01 -36.87
C GLY A 182 33.58 -51.73 -36.64
N ILE A 183 33.09 -52.05 -35.45
CA ILE A 183 31.86 -51.50 -34.89
C ILE A 183 32.27 -50.72 -33.64
N ASP A 184 31.90 -49.44 -33.56
CA ASP A 184 32.18 -48.62 -32.39
C ASP A 184 31.27 -48.96 -31.19
N GLU A 185 31.50 -48.30 -30.06
CA GLU A 185 30.71 -48.51 -28.84
C GLU A 185 29.23 -48.14 -28.99
N LYS A 186 28.88 -47.36 -30.02
CA LYS A 186 27.50 -46.96 -30.36
C LYS A 186 26.87 -47.86 -31.42
N GLY A 187 27.50 -49.01 -31.74
CA GLY A 187 26.98 -49.96 -32.72
C GLY A 187 27.18 -49.54 -34.18
N ARG A 188 27.91 -48.46 -34.45
CA ARG A 188 28.09 -47.93 -35.81
C ARG A 188 29.28 -48.61 -36.48
N LYS A 189 29.11 -48.95 -37.76
CA LYS A 189 30.20 -49.49 -38.58
C LYS A 189 31.24 -48.41 -38.88
N VAL A 190 32.47 -48.60 -38.43
CA VAL A 190 33.59 -47.67 -38.62
C VAL A 190 34.65 -48.29 -39.55
N PRO A 191 35.14 -47.54 -40.56
CA PRO A 191 36.23 -48.02 -41.39
C PRO A 191 37.53 -48.12 -40.56
N LEU A 192 38.30 -49.18 -40.79
CA LEU A 192 39.62 -49.36 -40.18
C LEU A 192 40.68 -48.66 -41.02
N ASP A 193 41.68 -48.07 -40.37
CA ASP A 193 42.85 -47.51 -41.05
C ASP A 193 43.65 -48.65 -41.71
N PRO A 194 43.74 -48.70 -43.06
CA PRO A 194 44.45 -49.77 -43.76
C PRO A 194 45.94 -49.86 -43.41
N THR A 195 46.55 -48.75 -42.95
CA THR A 195 47.97 -48.70 -42.58
C THR A 195 48.26 -49.36 -41.23
N SER A 196 47.22 -49.57 -40.43
CA SER A 196 47.29 -50.22 -39.12
C SER A 196 47.13 -51.74 -39.17
N ILE A 197 46.90 -52.30 -40.37
CA ILE A 197 46.60 -53.72 -40.60
C ILE A 197 47.80 -54.40 -41.28
N SER A 198 48.41 -55.37 -40.61
CA SER A 198 49.46 -56.22 -41.17
C SER A 198 48.95 -57.66 -41.26
N VAL A 199 48.95 -58.25 -42.45
CA VAL A 199 48.52 -59.64 -42.67
C VAL A 199 49.68 -60.47 -43.17
N THR A 200 50.05 -61.50 -42.43
CA THR A 200 50.98 -62.55 -42.86
C THR A 200 50.20 -63.83 -43.16
N PRO A 201 50.81 -64.85 -43.80
CA PRO A 201 50.13 -66.12 -44.09
C PRO A 201 49.59 -66.85 -42.85
N THR A 202 50.10 -66.53 -41.66
CA THR A 202 49.76 -67.21 -40.40
C THR A 202 49.22 -66.28 -39.31
N HIS A 203 49.30 -64.96 -39.47
CA HIS A 203 48.93 -63.99 -38.43
C HIS A 203 48.26 -62.74 -39.03
N LEU A 204 47.23 -62.24 -38.36
CA LEU A 204 46.65 -60.92 -38.59
C LEU A 204 47.01 -60.02 -37.41
N GLN A 205 47.75 -58.95 -37.69
CA GLN A 205 48.20 -57.98 -36.71
C GLN A 205 47.54 -56.61 -36.90
N LEU A 206 47.04 -56.01 -35.83
CA LEU A 206 46.49 -54.64 -35.79
C LEU A 206 47.17 -53.81 -34.70
N SER A 207 47.41 -52.52 -34.97
CA SER A 207 47.91 -51.61 -33.93
C SER A 207 46.86 -51.37 -32.83
N PRO A 208 47.25 -51.22 -31.55
CA PRO A 208 46.30 -51.01 -30.45
C PRO A 208 45.46 -49.74 -30.61
N ASP A 209 46.02 -48.68 -31.18
CA ASP A 209 45.31 -47.41 -31.37
C ASP A 209 44.07 -47.54 -32.27
N SER A 210 44.12 -48.43 -33.27
CA SER A 210 42.97 -48.70 -34.15
C SER A 210 41.85 -49.48 -33.46
N LEU A 211 42.06 -50.00 -32.24
CA LEU A 211 41.11 -50.80 -31.49
C LEU A 211 40.45 -50.05 -30.34
N LYS A 212 41.02 -48.93 -29.89
CA LYS A 212 40.57 -48.16 -28.71
C LYS A 212 39.13 -47.65 -28.81
N SER A 213 38.61 -47.41 -30.01
CA SER A 213 37.25 -46.89 -30.24
C SER A 213 36.24 -47.97 -30.66
N LEU A 214 36.67 -49.24 -30.73
CA LEU A 214 35.88 -50.32 -31.29
C LEU A 214 35.40 -51.30 -30.20
N ARG A 215 34.20 -51.82 -30.40
CA ARG A 215 33.55 -52.86 -29.60
C ARG A 215 33.62 -54.23 -30.30
N LEU A 216 33.44 -54.25 -31.62
CA LEU A 216 33.55 -55.46 -32.43
C LEU A 216 34.45 -55.21 -33.63
N LEU A 217 35.12 -56.27 -34.08
CA LEU A 217 35.90 -56.29 -35.31
C LEU A 217 35.38 -57.43 -36.19
N GLY A 218 34.78 -57.08 -37.32
CA GLY A 218 34.27 -58.04 -38.31
C GLY A 218 35.24 -58.19 -39.48
N MET A 219 35.44 -59.43 -39.95
CA MET A 219 36.24 -59.72 -41.13
C MET A 219 35.76 -60.97 -41.87
N THR A 220 36.16 -61.13 -43.13
CA THR A 220 35.85 -62.34 -43.92
C THR A 220 37.14 -63.05 -44.32
N LEU A 221 37.22 -64.36 -44.07
CA LEU A 221 38.27 -65.24 -44.59
C LEU A 221 37.80 -65.96 -45.85
N LYS A 222 38.71 -66.17 -46.81
CA LYS A 222 38.45 -66.88 -48.07
C LYS A 222 39.36 -68.09 -48.23
N ASN A 223 38.83 -69.16 -48.82
CA ASN A 223 39.66 -70.27 -49.32
C ASN A 223 40.63 -69.79 -50.43
N PRO A 224 41.76 -70.51 -50.68
CA PRO A 224 42.74 -70.16 -51.72
C PRO A 224 42.15 -70.01 -53.13
N ASP A 225 41.09 -70.76 -53.41
CA ASP A 225 40.34 -70.82 -54.68
C ASP A 225 39.19 -69.81 -54.75
N GLY A 226 38.94 -69.05 -53.67
CA GLY A 226 37.88 -68.05 -53.55
C GLY A 226 36.46 -68.60 -53.37
N SER A 227 36.29 -69.93 -53.25
CA SER A 227 34.98 -70.59 -53.34
C SER A 227 34.13 -70.54 -52.06
N SER A 228 34.74 -70.34 -50.90
CA SER A 228 34.06 -70.32 -49.59
C SER A 228 34.47 -69.09 -48.77
N LYS A 229 33.49 -68.45 -48.10
CA LYS A 229 33.68 -67.31 -47.20
C LYS A 229 33.31 -67.71 -45.77
N LEU A 230 34.19 -67.46 -44.81
CA LEU A 230 33.91 -67.57 -43.38
C LEU A 230 33.89 -66.17 -42.76
N HIS A 231 32.89 -65.86 -41.94
CA HIS A 231 32.80 -64.57 -41.26
C HIS A 231 33.39 -64.69 -39.86
N PHE A 232 34.35 -63.84 -39.53
CA PHE A 232 34.98 -63.74 -38.22
C PHE A 232 34.47 -62.48 -37.53
N LEU A 233 34.05 -62.62 -36.28
CA LEU A 233 33.62 -61.54 -35.42
C LEU A 233 34.43 -61.63 -34.13
N ILE A 234 35.18 -60.58 -33.84
CA ILE A 234 36.07 -60.52 -32.69
C ILE A 234 35.49 -59.49 -31.72
N ARG A 235 35.31 -59.92 -30.48
CA ARG A 235 34.81 -59.08 -29.40
C ARG A 235 35.98 -58.45 -28.66
N LEU A 236 36.04 -57.12 -28.70
CA LEU A 236 37.03 -56.35 -27.98
C LEU A 236 36.50 -56.10 -26.56
N ILE A 237 37.32 -56.35 -25.55
CA ILE A 237 36.99 -56.11 -24.14
C ILE A 237 37.90 -55.00 -23.62
N SER A 238 37.32 -54.08 -22.84
CA SER A 238 38.04 -53.00 -22.16
C SER A 238 38.75 -53.51 -20.91
N SER A 239 39.87 -52.90 -20.52
CA SER A 239 40.56 -53.33 -19.30
C SER A 239 39.68 -53.13 -18.06
N PRO A 240 39.90 -53.91 -16.98
CA PRO A 240 39.20 -53.69 -15.71
C PRO A 240 39.34 -52.25 -15.20
N LYS A 241 40.49 -51.61 -15.42
CA LYS A 241 40.77 -50.24 -14.97
C LYS A 241 39.98 -49.19 -15.75
N TYR A 242 39.80 -49.38 -17.06
CA TYR A 242 38.96 -48.48 -17.87
C TYR A 242 37.48 -48.64 -17.56
N LEU A 243 37.01 -49.88 -17.42
CA LEU A 243 35.63 -50.16 -17.00
C LEU A 243 35.36 -49.53 -15.64
N GLU A 244 36.25 -49.72 -14.67
CA GLU A 244 36.16 -49.08 -13.36
C GLU A 244 36.15 -47.54 -13.47
N THR A 245 36.95 -46.96 -14.36
CA THR A 245 36.96 -45.50 -14.59
C THR A 245 35.66 -45.02 -15.22
N GLN A 246 35.13 -45.72 -16.23
CA GLN A 246 33.87 -45.37 -16.88
C GLN A 246 32.68 -45.57 -15.96
N GLU A 247 32.66 -46.64 -15.17
CA GLU A 247 31.64 -46.89 -14.13
C GLU A 247 31.68 -45.80 -13.06
N LYS A 248 32.87 -45.36 -12.65
CA LYS A 248 33.02 -44.24 -11.70
C LYS A 248 32.60 -42.90 -12.31
N LEU A 249 32.91 -42.64 -13.58
CA LEU A 249 32.46 -41.42 -14.30
C LEU A 249 30.94 -41.44 -14.53
N ALA A 250 30.39 -42.58 -14.89
CA ALA A 250 28.96 -42.80 -15.03
C ALA A 250 28.24 -42.71 -13.69
N ALA A 251 28.90 -42.96 -12.55
CA ALA A 251 28.33 -42.84 -11.20
C ALA A 251 28.13 -41.41 -10.70
N ARG A 252 28.66 -40.40 -11.40
CA ARG A 252 28.62 -39.01 -10.93
C ARG A 252 27.19 -38.54 -10.70
N PRO A 253 26.92 -37.83 -9.60
CA PRO A 253 25.62 -37.21 -9.39
C PRO A 253 25.29 -36.22 -10.51
N VAL A 254 24.02 -36.13 -10.89
CA VAL A 254 23.53 -35.17 -11.90
C VAL A 254 22.42 -34.34 -11.31
N TYR A 255 22.47 -33.03 -11.54
CA TYR A 255 21.38 -32.11 -11.24
C TYR A 255 20.41 -32.03 -12.43
N PRO A 256 19.11 -31.80 -12.19
CA PRO A 256 18.13 -31.63 -13.26
C PRO A 256 18.35 -30.33 -14.06
N SER A 257 17.75 -30.28 -15.25
CA SER A 257 17.74 -29.10 -16.14
C SER A 257 17.27 -27.83 -15.39
N PRO A 258 17.87 -26.65 -15.66
CA PRO A 258 18.74 -26.31 -16.79
C PRO A 258 20.22 -26.70 -16.64
N TRP A 259 20.61 -27.31 -15.51
CA TRP A 259 22.00 -27.70 -15.28
C TRP A 259 22.47 -28.76 -16.28
N SER A 260 23.67 -28.56 -16.81
CA SER A 260 24.40 -29.56 -17.59
C SER A 260 25.91 -29.44 -17.33
N HIS A 261 26.70 -30.41 -17.78
CA HIS A 261 28.16 -30.29 -17.71
C HIS A 261 28.72 -29.11 -18.52
N GLU A 262 28.00 -28.67 -19.55
CA GLU A 262 28.41 -27.54 -20.40
C GLU A 262 27.88 -26.19 -19.88
N SER A 263 26.83 -26.22 -19.04
CA SER A 263 26.23 -25.05 -18.39
C SER A 263 25.81 -25.42 -16.96
N PRO A 264 26.73 -25.32 -15.99
CA PRO A 264 26.48 -25.72 -14.61
C PRO A 264 25.73 -24.65 -13.80
N GLU A 265 25.13 -23.67 -14.46
CA GLU A 265 24.54 -22.47 -13.85
C GLU A 265 23.01 -22.53 -13.89
N ILE A 266 22.37 -22.18 -12.79
CA ILE A 266 20.92 -22.09 -12.65
C ILE A 266 20.58 -20.71 -12.12
N HIS A 267 19.82 -19.92 -12.87
CA HIS A 267 19.41 -18.60 -12.43
C HIS A 267 18.19 -18.71 -11.50
N VAL A 268 18.28 -18.07 -10.33
CA VAL A 268 17.22 -18.08 -9.32
C VAL A 268 16.85 -16.64 -8.98
N ALA A 269 15.60 -16.28 -9.26
CA ALA A 269 15.02 -15.02 -8.80
C ALA A 269 14.47 -15.25 -7.39
N LEU A 270 15.17 -14.72 -6.38
CA LEU A 270 14.81 -14.85 -4.98
C LEU A 270 14.04 -13.59 -4.57
N GLN A 271 12.72 -13.71 -4.39
CA GLN A 271 11.98 -12.63 -3.75
C GLN A 271 12.50 -12.46 -2.32
N GLU A 272 12.64 -11.21 -1.90
CA GLU A 272 12.85 -10.91 -0.49
C GLU A 272 11.60 -11.19 0.35
N GLU A 273 11.67 -10.97 1.66
CA GLU A 273 10.52 -11.13 2.58
C GLU A 273 9.88 -12.51 2.65
N LEU A 274 10.52 -13.52 2.08
CA LEU A 274 10.04 -14.89 2.17
C LEU A 274 10.05 -15.36 3.63
N ALA A 275 8.91 -15.87 4.07
CA ALA A 275 8.72 -16.37 5.42
C ALA A 275 9.59 -17.63 5.65
N PRO A 276 10.26 -17.75 6.81
CA PRO A 276 11.05 -18.94 7.15
C PRO A 276 10.30 -20.25 6.90
N GLY A 277 10.92 -21.15 6.14
CA GLY A 277 10.38 -22.45 5.72
C GLY A 277 9.78 -22.48 4.31
N GLN A 278 9.60 -21.33 3.64
CA GLN A 278 9.18 -21.31 2.24
C GLN A 278 10.23 -21.93 1.32
N VAL A 279 9.77 -22.68 0.31
CA VAL A 279 10.62 -23.36 -0.68
C VAL A 279 10.92 -22.41 -1.83
N ILE A 280 12.22 -22.18 -2.08
CA ILE A 280 12.72 -21.35 -3.19
C ILE A 280 12.74 -22.18 -4.48
N GLY A 281 13.17 -23.44 -4.38
CA GLY A 281 13.28 -24.35 -5.49
C GLY A 281 13.64 -25.76 -5.05
N VAL A 282 13.63 -26.70 -5.98
CA VAL A 282 13.97 -28.11 -5.73
C VAL A 282 15.15 -28.49 -6.62
N TYR A 283 16.29 -28.79 -6.02
CA TYR A 283 17.56 -29.06 -6.67
C TYR A 283 18.11 -30.44 -6.25
N PRO A 284 17.44 -31.54 -6.64
CA PRO A 284 17.90 -32.88 -6.28
C PRO A 284 19.18 -33.24 -7.06
N ALA A 285 20.04 -34.07 -6.45
CA ALA A 285 21.10 -34.76 -7.17
C ALA A 285 20.70 -36.23 -7.34
N VAL A 286 20.86 -36.78 -8.55
CA VAL A 286 20.49 -38.17 -8.86
C VAL A 286 21.73 -38.99 -9.16
N SER A 287 21.84 -40.16 -8.53
CA SER A 287 22.84 -41.16 -8.89
C SER A 287 22.43 -41.82 -10.21
N ARG A 288 23.31 -41.80 -11.20
CA ARG A 288 23.10 -42.57 -12.43
C ARG A 288 23.25 -44.10 -12.23
N LYS A 289 23.89 -44.56 -11.15
CA LYS A 289 24.05 -45.99 -10.85
C LYS A 289 22.74 -46.66 -10.41
N ASN A 290 22.02 -46.02 -9.49
CA ASN A 290 20.83 -46.62 -8.86
C ASN A 290 19.54 -45.82 -9.09
N ILE A 291 19.61 -44.70 -9.82
CA ILE A 291 18.49 -43.76 -10.01
C ILE A 291 17.90 -43.31 -8.65
N SER A 292 18.73 -43.32 -7.61
CA SER A 292 18.38 -42.91 -6.26
C SER A 292 18.76 -41.45 -6.07
N TYR A 293 17.92 -40.70 -5.35
CA TYR A 293 18.26 -39.35 -4.90
C TYR A 293 19.48 -39.41 -3.96
N ILE A 294 20.57 -38.73 -4.32
CA ILE A 294 21.78 -38.55 -3.49
C ILE A 294 21.71 -37.22 -2.74
N SER A 295 20.50 -36.70 -2.51
CA SER A 295 20.29 -35.40 -1.88
C SER A 295 20.91 -35.32 -0.46
N LYS A 296 21.20 -36.47 0.19
CA LYS A 296 21.90 -36.61 1.49
C LYS A 296 23.37 -36.19 1.52
N GLU A 297 23.98 -35.97 0.36
CA GLU A 297 25.40 -35.61 0.26
C GLU A 297 25.59 -34.22 -0.34
N ILE A 298 24.52 -33.40 -0.41
CA ILE A 298 24.60 -32.06 -0.97
C ILE A 298 25.07 -31.08 0.10
N GLN A 299 26.23 -30.48 -0.13
CA GLN A 299 26.74 -29.36 0.65
C GLN A 299 26.44 -28.04 -0.06
N VAL A 300 25.79 -27.11 0.64
CA VAL A 300 25.56 -25.74 0.16
C VAL A 300 26.67 -24.83 0.64
N ASN A 301 27.42 -24.27 -0.30
CA ASN A 301 28.53 -23.35 -0.04
C ASN A 301 28.31 -22.01 -0.73
N GLY A 302 28.85 -20.93 -0.18
CA GLY A 302 28.76 -19.59 -0.77
C GLY A 302 28.36 -18.50 0.23
N PRO A 303 28.26 -17.24 -0.23
CA PRO A 303 27.77 -16.12 0.58
C PRO A 303 26.35 -16.38 1.08
N MET A 304 26.01 -15.85 2.26
CA MET A 304 24.67 -15.91 2.83
C MET A 304 24.08 -17.33 3.01
N LYS A 305 24.89 -18.39 2.93
CA LYS A 305 24.42 -19.79 3.06
C LYS A 305 23.60 -20.05 4.33
N GLU A 306 23.86 -19.31 5.41
CA GLU A 306 23.16 -19.42 6.69
C GLU A 306 21.67 -19.04 6.59
N ALA A 307 21.32 -18.23 5.59
CA ALA A 307 19.94 -17.83 5.30
C ALA A 307 19.14 -18.95 4.61
N PHE A 308 19.77 -20.06 4.23
CA PHE A 308 19.14 -21.16 3.51
C PHE A 308 19.25 -22.47 4.29
N GLU A 309 18.27 -23.34 4.07
CA GLU A 309 18.26 -24.70 4.57
C GLU A 309 17.97 -25.65 3.40
N PHE A 310 18.83 -26.65 3.20
CA PHE A 310 18.64 -27.64 2.14
C PHE A 310 18.10 -28.94 2.71
N ASN A 311 16.96 -29.40 2.19
CA ASN A 311 16.38 -30.67 2.57
C ASN A 311 17.03 -31.80 1.77
N GLU A 312 17.90 -32.53 2.44
CA GLU A 312 18.63 -33.69 1.95
C GLU A 312 17.78 -34.86 1.45
N THR A 313 16.47 -34.91 1.75
CA THR A 313 15.60 -36.00 1.27
C THR A 313 14.80 -35.58 0.05
N THR A 314 14.33 -34.34 0.03
CA THR A 314 13.44 -33.84 -1.05
C THR A 314 14.18 -33.05 -2.11
N GLY A 315 15.39 -32.55 -1.81
CA GLY A 315 16.12 -31.60 -2.65
C GLY A 315 15.61 -30.16 -2.55
N GLU A 316 14.70 -29.85 -1.64
CA GLU A 316 14.15 -28.49 -1.46
C GLU A 316 15.20 -27.55 -0.84
N LEU A 317 15.45 -26.40 -1.47
CA LEU A 317 16.13 -25.28 -0.83
C LEU A 317 15.07 -24.36 -0.21
N LYS A 318 15.12 -24.18 1.11
CA LYS A 318 14.19 -23.35 1.88
C LYS A 318 14.87 -22.12 2.43
N ILE A 319 14.09 -21.05 2.59
CA ILE A 319 14.53 -19.87 3.32
C ILE A 319 14.51 -20.17 4.82
N ARG A 320 15.59 -19.85 5.52
CA ARG A 320 15.74 -20.03 6.99
C ARG A 320 15.70 -18.70 7.72
N GLN A 321 16.21 -17.65 7.08
CA GLN A 321 16.24 -16.29 7.61
C GLN A 321 15.71 -15.32 6.55
N ARG A 322 14.90 -14.36 6.97
CA ARG A 322 14.44 -13.24 6.12
C ARG A 322 15.66 -12.55 5.51
N ILE A 323 15.59 -12.32 4.21
CA ILE A 323 16.53 -11.48 3.46
C ILE A 323 15.75 -10.23 3.09
N ASP A 324 16.37 -9.08 3.31
CA ASP A 324 15.81 -7.74 3.20
C ASP A 324 16.68 -6.96 2.20
N TYR A 325 16.12 -6.54 1.08
CA TYR A 325 16.83 -6.03 -0.10
C TYR A 325 17.43 -4.65 0.15
N GLU A 326 16.76 -3.81 0.94
CA GLU A 326 17.18 -2.46 1.32
C GLU A 326 18.38 -2.49 2.25
N SER A 327 18.53 -3.58 3.02
CA SER A 327 19.68 -3.82 3.88
C SER A 327 20.93 -4.33 3.15
N LEU A 328 20.80 -4.72 1.87
CA LEU A 328 21.91 -5.29 1.08
C LEU A 328 22.61 -4.21 0.24
N ASP A 329 23.94 -4.26 0.24
CA ASP A 329 24.73 -3.52 -0.74
C ASP A 329 24.54 -4.09 -2.16
N ASP A 330 24.80 -3.30 -3.21
CA ASP A 330 24.64 -3.71 -4.61
C ASP A 330 25.36 -5.03 -4.96
N GLY A 331 26.53 -5.27 -4.36
CA GLY A 331 27.30 -6.51 -4.55
C GLY A 331 26.75 -7.73 -3.81
N GLN A 332 25.78 -7.56 -2.90
CA GLN A 332 25.13 -8.63 -2.16
C GLN A 332 23.77 -9.03 -2.74
N ARG A 333 23.19 -8.21 -3.62
CA ARG A 333 21.92 -8.47 -4.32
C ARG A 333 22.05 -9.56 -5.39
N GLU A 334 23.26 -9.82 -5.86
CA GLU A 334 23.59 -10.93 -6.76
C GLU A 334 24.73 -11.76 -6.18
N PHE A 335 24.49 -13.05 -5.93
CA PHE A 335 25.49 -13.94 -5.35
C PHE A 335 25.31 -15.39 -5.82
N ASN A 336 26.38 -16.17 -5.73
CA ASN A 336 26.38 -17.56 -6.19
C ASN A 336 26.42 -18.54 -5.01
N LEU A 337 25.45 -19.45 -4.95
CA LEU A 337 25.50 -20.62 -4.09
C LEU A 337 25.99 -21.83 -4.91
N THR A 338 26.90 -22.61 -4.35
CA THR A 338 27.38 -23.86 -4.96
C THR A 338 26.77 -25.04 -4.23
N LEU A 339 26.04 -25.87 -4.95
CA LEU A 339 25.57 -27.18 -4.51
C LEU A 339 26.61 -28.22 -4.93
N GLU A 340 27.32 -28.80 -3.97
CA GLU A 340 28.30 -29.86 -4.21
C GLU A 340 27.74 -31.20 -3.77
N SER A 341 27.71 -32.18 -4.66
CA SER A 341 27.26 -33.55 -4.38
C SER A 341 28.32 -34.59 -4.71
N GLY A 342 28.33 -35.68 -3.95
CA GLY A 342 29.18 -36.85 -4.17
C GLY A 342 30.10 -37.16 -2.98
N GLU A 343 30.57 -38.41 -2.95
CA GLU A 343 31.40 -38.94 -1.87
C GLU A 343 32.75 -38.23 -1.75
N GLU A 344 33.30 -38.17 -0.53
CA GLU A 344 34.55 -37.46 -0.20
C GLU A 344 35.78 -38.04 -0.93
N GLU A 345 35.81 -39.36 -1.13
CA GLU A 345 36.82 -40.10 -1.91
C GLU A 345 36.38 -40.42 -3.36
N GLY A 346 35.20 -39.92 -3.76
CA GLY A 346 34.56 -40.18 -5.05
C GLY A 346 34.60 -39.00 -6.02
N PHE A 347 33.87 -39.12 -7.14
CA PHE A 347 33.72 -38.01 -8.07
C PHE A 347 32.58 -37.09 -7.65
N LYS A 348 32.89 -35.80 -7.57
CA LYS A 348 31.96 -34.75 -7.19
C LYS A 348 31.36 -34.03 -8.38
N SER A 349 30.13 -33.56 -8.21
CA SER A 349 29.41 -32.70 -9.15
C SER A 349 29.00 -31.40 -8.46
N GLN A 350 29.17 -30.28 -9.16
CA GLN A 350 28.82 -28.96 -8.64
C GLN A 350 27.77 -28.30 -9.55
N ALA A 351 26.72 -27.77 -8.94
CA ALA A 351 25.77 -26.86 -9.56
C ALA A 351 25.89 -25.48 -8.92
N ILE A 352 25.85 -24.43 -9.75
CA ILE A 352 25.95 -23.04 -9.31
C ILE A 352 24.57 -22.43 -9.43
N LEU A 353 23.97 -22.07 -8.30
CA LEU A 353 22.76 -21.26 -8.24
C LEU A 353 23.18 -19.78 -8.27
N MET A 354 22.88 -19.10 -9.37
CA MET A 354 23.07 -17.66 -9.50
C MET A 354 21.84 -16.96 -8.95
N MET A 355 21.95 -16.55 -7.68
CA MET A 355 20.89 -15.93 -6.91
C MET A 355 20.84 -14.44 -7.24
N LYS A 356 19.66 -13.98 -7.65
CA LYS A 356 19.35 -12.57 -7.79
C LYS A 356 18.19 -12.23 -6.85
N VAL A 357 18.47 -11.41 -5.84
CA VAL A 357 17.43 -10.92 -4.93
C VAL A 357 16.55 -9.94 -5.71
N ILE A 358 15.24 -10.12 -5.61
CA ILE A 358 14.23 -9.29 -6.25
C ILE A 358 13.53 -8.49 -5.16
N ASP A 359 13.66 -7.18 -5.31
CA ASP A 359 12.99 -6.15 -4.54
C ASP A 359 11.46 -6.33 -4.57
N VAL A 360 10.85 -6.25 -3.40
CA VAL A 360 9.40 -6.23 -3.17
C VAL A 360 9.08 -4.96 -2.40
N ASP A 361 8.12 -4.18 -2.92
CA ASP A 361 7.59 -2.96 -2.32
C ASP A 361 6.94 -3.22 -0.94
N ASP A 362 7.76 -3.27 0.12
CA ASP A 362 7.43 -3.60 1.51
C ASP A 362 7.70 -2.45 2.49
N ASN A 363 8.33 -1.37 2.03
CA ASN A 363 8.54 -0.14 2.78
C ASN A 363 7.48 0.91 2.45
N SER A 364 7.29 1.85 3.37
CA SER A 364 6.40 2.99 3.15
C SER A 364 7.21 4.21 2.67
N PRO A 365 6.58 5.12 1.89
CA PRO A 365 7.21 6.37 1.49
C PRO A 365 7.64 7.20 2.70
N VAL A 366 8.83 7.77 2.67
CA VAL A 366 9.39 8.62 3.71
C VAL A 366 9.37 10.08 3.25
N VAL A 367 8.91 10.99 4.11
CA VAL A 367 8.93 12.43 3.84
C VAL A 367 10.11 13.07 4.54
N GLU A 368 10.99 13.70 3.76
CA GLU A 368 12.11 14.50 4.28
C GLU A 368 11.59 15.84 4.81
N MET A 369 11.57 15.98 6.14
CA MET A 369 11.17 17.20 6.85
C MET A 369 12.35 18.02 7.39
N ASP A 370 13.56 17.79 6.89
CA ASP A 370 14.77 18.40 7.43
C ASP A 370 14.66 19.94 7.54
N GLY A 371 14.59 20.43 8.78
CA GLY A 371 14.49 21.85 9.11
C GLY A 371 13.09 22.47 9.01
N VAL A 372 12.05 21.70 8.69
CA VAL A 372 10.66 22.18 8.63
C VAL A 372 9.93 21.78 9.91
N GLU A 373 10.04 22.61 10.95
CA GLU A 373 9.29 22.44 12.20
C GLU A 373 7.88 23.05 12.12
N GLU A 374 7.75 24.20 11.46
CA GLU A 374 6.51 24.96 11.32
C GLU A 374 6.56 25.80 10.03
N ILE A 375 5.41 25.97 9.38
CA ILE A 375 5.26 26.90 8.24
C ILE A 375 4.40 28.09 8.69
N SER A 376 4.89 29.31 8.48
CA SER A 376 4.10 30.52 8.71
C SER A 376 3.50 31.05 7.41
N ILE A 377 2.18 31.29 7.39
CA ILE A 377 1.45 31.85 6.24
C ILE A 377 0.55 33.03 6.68
N PRO A 378 0.43 34.11 5.90
CA PRO A 378 -0.61 35.11 6.16
C PRO A 378 -2.00 34.56 5.82
N GLU A 379 -3.03 35.02 6.54
CA GLU A 379 -4.40 34.52 6.36
C GLU A 379 -5.04 34.90 5.02
N ASN A 380 -4.61 36.01 4.41
CA ASN A 380 -5.17 36.53 3.17
C ASN A 380 -4.57 35.91 1.88
N LEU A 381 -3.86 34.78 1.98
CA LEU A 381 -3.25 34.16 0.81
C LEU A 381 -4.31 33.75 -0.23
N PRO A 382 -4.13 34.11 -1.52
CA PRO A 382 -5.08 33.75 -2.55
C PRO A 382 -5.06 32.24 -2.81
N ALA A 383 -6.21 31.72 -3.22
CA ALA A 383 -6.36 30.33 -3.64
C ALA A 383 -5.30 29.95 -4.70
N GLY A 384 -4.74 28.74 -4.56
CA GLY A 384 -3.72 28.23 -5.46
C GLY A 384 -2.29 28.62 -5.12
N THR A 385 -2.07 29.50 -4.14
CA THR A 385 -0.71 29.84 -3.63
C THR A 385 -0.02 28.61 -3.07
N LYS A 386 1.24 28.35 -3.47
CA LYS A 386 2.06 27.27 -2.92
C LYS A 386 2.64 27.68 -1.58
N ILE A 387 2.41 26.89 -0.53
CA ILE A 387 2.88 27.19 0.83
C ILE A 387 4.19 26.48 1.16
N THR A 388 4.38 25.26 0.66
CA THR A 388 5.62 24.50 0.85
C THR A 388 5.81 23.42 -0.21
N GLU A 389 7.01 22.89 -0.25
CA GLU A 389 7.42 21.75 -1.06
C GLU A 389 8.31 20.83 -0.22
N LEU A 390 7.98 19.55 -0.16
CA LEU A 390 8.70 18.52 0.61
C LEU A 390 9.13 17.39 -0.34
N LYS A 391 10.25 16.77 -0.02
CA LYS A 391 10.75 15.62 -0.77
C LYS A 391 10.25 14.34 -0.12
N VAL A 392 9.72 13.46 -0.96
CA VAL A 392 9.29 12.11 -0.62
C VAL A 392 10.22 11.14 -1.32
N THR A 393 10.74 10.20 -0.55
CA THR A 393 11.56 9.10 -1.05
C THR A 393 10.93 7.79 -0.62
N ASP A 394 11.26 6.72 -1.33
CA ASP A 394 10.81 5.38 -1.01
C ASP A 394 12.03 4.47 -1.10
N PRO A 395 12.39 3.73 -0.02
CA PRO A 395 13.53 2.81 -0.04
C PRO A 395 13.51 1.83 -1.21
N ASP A 396 12.31 1.38 -1.61
CA ASP A 396 12.08 0.35 -2.65
C ASP A 396 12.08 0.97 -4.06
N GLY A 397 12.18 2.31 -4.14
CA GLY A 397 12.10 3.05 -5.39
C GLY A 397 10.70 3.01 -5.99
N SER A 398 9.83 3.92 -5.53
CA SER A 398 8.52 4.11 -6.15
C SER A 398 8.51 5.27 -7.16
N ASP A 399 7.92 5.01 -8.32
CA ASP A 399 7.67 6.00 -9.39
C ASP A 399 6.25 6.60 -9.31
N GLU A 400 5.39 6.10 -8.41
CA GLU A 400 3.99 6.49 -8.34
C GLU A 400 3.51 6.64 -6.89
N TYR A 401 3.17 7.87 -6.54
CA TYR A 401 2.63 8.24 -5.23
C TYR A 401 1.23 8.82 -5.35
N THR A 402 0.43 8.59 -4.32
CA THR A 402 -0.84 9.26 -4.08
C THR A 402 -0.78 10.04 -2.78
N VAL A 403 -1.50 11.16 -2.71
CA VAL A 403 -1.56 12.01 -1.51
C VAL A 403 -3.00 12.27 -1.12
N ALA A 404 -3.28 12.21 0.19
CA ALA A 404 -4.56 12.54 0.77
C ALA A 404 -4.37 13.47 1.98
N LEU A 405 -5.23 14.48 2.09
CA LEU A 405 -5.29 15.34 3.26
C LEU A 405 -6.41 14.84 4.19
N GLU A 406 -6.07 14.56 5.43
CA GLU A 406 -6.95 14.01 6.46
C GLU A 406 -7.24 15.07 7.54
N GLY A 407 -8.32 14.89 8.32
CA GLY A 407 -8.70 15.81 9.41
C GLY A 407 -9.73 16.88 9.04
N GLU A 408 -10.22 17.61 10.04
CA GLU A 408 -11.39 18.51 9.91
C GLU A 408 -11.14 19.77 9.07
N ARG A 409 -9.90 20.27 9.06
CA ARG A 409 -9.50 21.50 8.34
C ARG A 409 -8.81 21.23 7.00
N ASN A 410 -8.81 19.98 6.53
CA ASN A 410 -8.18 19.61 5.25
C ASN A 410 -8.71 20.41 4.04
N LYS A 411 -9.94 20.95 4.12
CA LYS A 411 -10.58 21.75 3.07
C LYS A 411 -9.91 23.10 2.80
N ASN A 412 -9.08 23.59 3.72
CA ASN A 412 -8.33 24.83 3.55
C ASN A 412 -7.11 24.65 2.63
N PHE A 413 -6.68 23.41 2.39
CA PHE A 413 -5.47 23.11 1.64
C PHE A 413 -5.73 22.11 0.50
N ARG A 414 -4.82 22.09 -0.46
CA ARG A 414 -4.72 21.06 -1.49
C ARG A 414 -3.27 20.57 -1.56
N ALA A 415 -3.10 19.29 -1.81
CA ALA A 415 -1.79 18.67 -1.93
C ALA A 415 -1.69 17.95 -3.27
N ASN A 416 -0.54 18.10 -3.92
CA ASN A 416 -0.19 17.37 -5.14
C ASN A 416 1.19 16.75 -4.93
N ILE A 417 1.40 15.55 -5.47
CA ILE A 417 2.70 14.90 -5.49
C ILE A 417 3.08 14.52 -6.92
N THR A 418 4.33 14.73 -7.29
CA THR A 418 4.86 14.31 -8.60
C THR A 418 5.37 12.87 -8.53
N SER A 419 5.51 12.20 -9.67
CA SER A 419 6.17 10.88 -9.77
C SER A 419 7.63 10.92 -9.29
N SER A 420 8.28 12.08 -9.33
CA SER A 420 9.64 12.29 -8.81
C SER A 420 9.69 12.51 -7.29
N GLY A 421 8.59 12.26 -6.56
CA GLY A 421 8.55 12.40 -5.10
C GLY A 421 8.52 13.84 -4.60
N ILE A 422 8.03 14.81 -5.38
CA ILE A 422 7.93 16.20 -4.91
C ILE A 422 6.50 16.48 -4.45
N LEU A 423 6.29 16.58 -3.13
CA LEU A 423 5.02 16.93 -2.49
C LEU A 423 4.90 18.45 -2.38
N SER A 424 3.90 19.03 -3.06
CA SER A 424 3.57 20.45 -2.98
C SER A 424 2.24 20.68 -2.29
N ILE A 425 2.21 21.58 -1.30
CA ILE A 425 0.99 21.99 -0.59
C ILE A 425 0.60 23.41 -1.03
N PHE A 426 -0.69 23.65 -1.21
CA PHE A 426 -1.23 24.93 -1.64
C PHE A 426 -2.52 25.30 -0.89
N ILE A 427 -2.90 26.57 -0.96
CA ILE A 427 -4.21 27.05 -0.50
C ILE A 427 -5.32 26.55 -1.44
N ALA A 428 -6.42 26.04 -0.87
CA ALA A 428 -7.58 25.56 -1.62
C ALA A 428 -8.48 26.70 -2.13
N GLU A 429 -9.36 26.42 -3.10
CA GLU A 429 -10.26 27.42 -3.69
C GLU A 429 -11.27 28.02 -2.71
N ASN A 430 -11.75 27.24 -1.75
CA ASN A 430 -12.74 27.66 -0.76
C ASN A 430 -12.15 27.67 0.66
N ALA A 431 -10.84 27.93 0.76
CA ALA A 431 -10.17 28.01 2.04
C ALA A 431 -10.78 29.11 2.90
N LYS A 432 -10.98 28.80 4.19
CA LYS A 432 -11.42 29.73 5.23
C LYS A 432 -10.34 29.76 6.30
N ILE A 433 -9.27 30.49 6.00
CA ILE A 433 -8.17 30.75 6.90
C ILE A 433 -8.40 32.17 7.40
N ASP A 434 -8.54 32.29 8.70
CA ASP A 434 -8.89 33.51 9.43
C ASP A 434 -8.26 33.33 10.80
N ARG A 435 -7.36 34.24 11.13
CA ARG A 435 -6.49 34.18 12.29
C ARG A 435 -7.26 34.56 13.56
N GLU A 436 -8.22 35.46 13.47
CA GLU A 436 -9.14 35.84 14.56
C GLU A 436 -10.00 34.66 15.00
N ILE A 437 -10.24 33.70 14.08
CA ILE A 437 -10.84 32.40 14.43
C ILE A 437 -9.80 31.44 15.01
N SER A 438 -8.60 31.36 14.43
CA SER A 438 -7.55 30.42 14.84
C SER A 438 -6.17 30.86 14.35
N ASP A 439 -5.22 31.04 15.26
CA ASP A 439 -3.83 31.44 14.96
C ASP A 439 -2.93 30.31 14.41
N SER A 440 -3.43 29.07 14.43
CA SER A 440 -2.68 27.89 14.05
C SER A 440 -3.58 26.79 13.49
N GLU A 441 -3.02 25.97 12.61
CA GLU A 441 -3.62 24.77 12.04
C GLU A 441 -2.60 23.62 11.99
N VAL A 442 -3.07 22.38 12.02
CA VAL A 442 -2.22 21.20 11.82
C VAL A 442 -2.78 20.39 10.67
N LEU A 443 -1.99 20.23 9.62
CA LEU A 443 -2.38 19.47 8.44
C LEU A 443 -1.87 18.03 8.54
N LEU A 444 -2.78 17.06 8.57
CA LEU A 444 -2.45 15.63 8.51
C LEU A 444 -2.41 15.20 7.04
N ILE A 445 -1.24 14.76 6.58
CA ILE A 445 -1.01 14.35 5.20
C ILE A 445 -0.70 12.86 5.20
N ARG A 446 -1.43 12.08 4.40
CA ARG A 446 -1.10 10.70 4.10
C ARG A 446 -0.55 10.60 2.68
N ILE A 447 0.59 9.93 2.55
CA ILE A 447 1.20 9.59 1.27
C ILE A 447 1.17 8.07 1.13
N SER A 448 0.88 7.56 -0.06
CA SER A 448 0.83 6.12 -0.31
C SER A 448 1.45 5.82 -1.67
N ASP A 449 2.26 4.77 -1.76
CA ASP A 449 2.76 4.22 -3.02
C ASP A 449 1.65 3.43 -3.77
N LYS A 450 2.04 2.78 -4.87
CA LYS A 450 1.19 1.95 -5.73
C LYS A 450 0.75 0.64 -5.06
N SER A 451 1.55 0.10 -4.15
CA SER A 451 1.34 -1.19 -3.46
C SER A 451 0.44 -1.02 -2.24
N GLY A 452 0.26 0.22 -1.80
CA GLY A 452 -0.63 0.62 -0.71
C GLY A 452 0.08 0.80 0.61
N ASN A 453 1.42 0.74 0.66
CA ASN A 453 2.15 1.16 1.85
C ASN A 453 1.98 2.68 2.00
N SER A 454 2.04 3.18 3.24
CA SER A 454 1.64 4.57 3.49
C SER A 454 2.24 5.15 4.74
N GLU A 455 2.63 6.42 4.63
CA GLU A 455 3.14 7.21 5.74
C GLU A 455 2.20 8.39 6.04
N ARG A 456 2.14 8.77 7.32
CA ARG A 456 1.37 9.93 7.78
C ARG A 456 2.26 10.94 8.48
N ILE A 457 2.18 12.18 8.03
CA ILE A 457 2.92 13.30 8.62
C ILE A 457 1.97 14.38 9.13
N LEU A 458 2.39 15.04 10.21
CA LEU A 458 1.74 16.24 10.73
C LEU A 458 2.56 17.46 10.35
N LEU A 459 1.92 18.43 9.71
CA LEU A 459 2.54 19.68 9.31
C LEU A 459 1.91 20.85 10.08
N PRO A 460 2.61 21.39 11.09
CA PRO A 460 2.16 22.58 11.82
C PRO A 460 2.21 23.82 10.93
N ILE A 461 1.11 24.58 10.92
CA ILE A 461 0.95 25.82 10.17
C ILE A 461 0.57 26.92 11.14
N ARG A 462 1.39 27.97 11.20
CA ARG A 462 1.10 29.19 11.93
C ARG A 462 0.50 30.23 10.99
N ILE A 463 -0.59 30.85 11.42
CA ILE A 463 -1.29 31.87 10.65
C ILE A 463 -0.83 33.25 11.15
N LEU A 464 -0.39 34.09 10.21
CA LEU A 464 0.08 35.44 10.47
C LEU A 464 -1.05 36.43 10.22
N ASP A 465 -1.13 37.41 11.11
CA ASP A 465 -2.06 38.54 11.06
C ASP A 465 -1.95 39.34 9.77
N VAL A 466 -3.11 39.70 9.23
CA VAL A 466 -3.28 40.71 8.20
C VAL A 466 -4.33 41.69 8.70
N ASN A 467 -4.08 42.99 8.52
CA ASN A 467 -5.06 44.03 8.89
C ASN A 467 -6.31 43.97 7.98
N ASP A 468 -7.28 43.15 8.35
CA ASP A 468 -8.53 42.95 7.60
C ASP A 468 -9.79 43.25 8.44
N ASN A 469 -9.63 43.52 9.74
CA ASN A 469 -10.67 44.06 10.59
C ASN A 469 -10.53 45.58 10.73
N SER A 470 -11.65 46.25 10.96
CA SER A 470 -11.67 47.70 11.19
C SER A 470 -12.13 47.96 12.62
N PRO A 471 -11.73 49.07 13.26
CA PRO A 471 -12.12 49.33 14.63
C PRO A 471 -13.65 49.39 14.75
N VAL A 472 -14.24 48.67 15.71
CA VAL A 472 -15.70 48.62 15.91
C VAL A 472 -16.08 49.36 17.18
N PHE A 473 -16.87 50.43 17.04
CA PHE A 473 -17.42 51.16 18.19
C PHE A 473 -18.43 50.34 19.00
N ASP A 474 -18.40 50.48 20.33
CA ASP A 474 -19.37 49.85 21.24
C ASP A 474 -20.81 50.30 20.94
N GLN A 475 -20.98 51.56 20.49
CA GLN A 475 -22.26 52.16 20.13
C GLN A 475 -22.16 52.92 18.81
N LYS A 476 -23.18 52.75 17.95
CA LYS A 476 -23.31 53.51 16.69
C LYS A 476 -23.62 55.00 16.90
N MET A 477 -24.20 55.32 18.06
CA MET A 477 -24.54 56.68 18.44
C MET A 477 -24.48 56.82 19.96
N ASN A 478 -23.71 57.78 20.45
CA ASN A 478 -23.62 58.15 21.86
C ASN A 478 -24.41 59.45 22.07
N GLU A 479 -25.32 59.49 23.05
CA GLU A 479 -26.09 60.68 23.39
C GLU A 479 -25.60 61.27 24.70
N VAL A 480 -25.21 62.55 24.67
CA VAL A 480 -24.64 63.26 25.81
C VAL A 480 -25.36 64.59 25.98
N GLU A 481 -25.73 64.91 27.22
CA GLU A 481 -26.37 66.18 27.57
C GLU A 481 -25.44 66.98 28.49
N VAL A 482 -25.23 68.25 28.14
CA VAL A 482 -24.37 69.19 28.87
C VAL A 482 -25.10 70.51 29.10
N MET A 483 -24.72 71.27 30.11
CA MET A 483 -25.24 72.63 30.31
C MET A 483 -24.37 73.64 29.56
N GLU A 484 -24.98 74.72 29.07
CA GLU A 484 -24.26 75.79 28.37
C GLU A 484 -23.23 76.54 29.24
N ASP A 485 -23.32 76.44 30.57
CA ASP A 485 -22.40 77.07 31.52
C ASP A 485 -21.30 76.14 32.04
N TRP A 486 -21.16 74.94 31.46
CA TRP A 486 -20.07 74.03 31.80
C TRP A 486 -18.71 74.59 31.37
N PRO A 487 -17.71 74.60 32.27
CA PRO A 487 -16.39 75.12 31.94
C PRO A 487 -15.61 74.20 30.99
N ARG A 488 -14.67 74.81 30.27
CA ARG A 488 -13.67 74.09 29.46
C ARG A 488 -12.90 73.06 30.30
N GLY A 489 -12.54 71.95 29.68
CA GLY A 489 -11.77 70.87 30.28
C GLY A 489 -12.60 69.81 31.01
N ILE A 490 -13.91 70.01 31.18
CA ILE A 490 -14.78 68.95 31.72
C ILE A 490 -14.89 67.81 30.72
N VAL A 491 -14.69 66.59 31.20
CA VAL A 491 -14.96 65.34 30.48
C VAL A 491 -16.46 65.12 30.40
N ILE A 492 -16.96 64.90 29.20
CA ILE A 492 -18.41 64.76 28.93
C ILE A 492 -18.78 63.35 28.48
N ASP A 493 -17.83 62.59 27.92
CA ASP A 493 -18.05 61.21 27.50
C ASP A 493 -16.71 60.47 27.31
N ARG A 494 -16.77 59.15 27.15
CA ARG A 494 -15.65 58.33 26.69
C ARG A 494 -16.13 57.40 25.59
N ILE A 495 -15.64 57.64 24.38
CA ILE A 495 -15.91 56.82 23.21
C ILE A 495 -14.89 55.69 23.17
N HIS A 496 -15.35 54.50 22.79
CA HIS A 496 -14.53 53.30 22.71
C HIS A 496 -14.85 52.52 21.44
N ALA A 497 -13.80 52.06 20.77
CA ALA A 497 -13.82 51.13 19.66
C ALA A 497 -12.71 50.09 19.85
N MET A 498 -12.96 48.88 19.35
CA MET A 498 -12.05 47.75 19.46
C MET A 498 -11.81 47.15 18.08
N ASP A 499 -10.55 46.83 17.79
CA ASP A 499 -10.19 46.04 16.61
C ASP A 499 -9.93 44.58 17.01
N SER A 500 -10.22 43.64 16.11
CA SER A 500 -10.08 42.19 16.40
C SER A 500 -8.73 41.61 15.99
N ASP A 501 -7.95 42.34 15.17
CA ASP A 501 -6.61 41.94 14.71
C ASP A 501 -5.60 41.84 15.88
N ASP A 502 -4.37 41.35 15.62
CA ASP A 502 -3.37 41.10 16.69
C ASP A 502 -3.09 42.36 17.46
N GLN A 503 -2.64 42.19 18.69
CA GLN A 503 -2.06 43.30 19.42
C GLN A 503 -0.87 43.90 18.64
N GLY A 504 -1.03 45.13 18.15
CA GLY A 504 -0.04 45.82 17.35
C GLY A 504 -0.67 46.91 16.48
N PRO A 505 0.02 47.36 15.42
CA PRO A 505 -0.47 48.43 14.56
C PRO A 505 -1.87 48.18 13.97
N SER A 506 -2.20 46.93 13.62
CA SER A 506 -3.51 46.52 13.10
C SER A 506 -4.65 46.75 14.10
N SER A 507 -4.38 46.67 15.41
CA SER A 507 -5.39 46.90 16.46
C SER A 507 -5.20 48.15 17.31
N ASP A 508 -4.15 48.94 17.05
CA ASP A 508 -3.87 50.20 17.74
C ASP A 508 -4.82 51.32 17.25
N VAL A 509 -5.97 51.43 17.92
CA VAL A 509 -7.04 52.38 17.57
C VAL A 509 -6.71 53.81 18.00
N SER A 510 -6.88 54.75 17.07
CA SER A 510 -6.82 56.20 17.30
C SER A 510 -8.16 56.89 17.00
N TYR A 511 -8.48 57.95 17.74
CA TYR A 511 -9.77 58.64 17.64
C TYR A 511 -9.63 60.09 17.17
N ARG A 512 -10.59 60.55 16.35
CA ARG A 512 -10.72 61.96 15.95
C ARG A 512 -12.15 62.38 15.68
N ILE A 513 -12.46 63.66 15.92
CA ILE A 513 -13.73 64.27 15.54
C ILE A 513 -13.57 64.91 14.15
N LEU A 514 -14.45 64.57 13.22
CA LEU A 514 -14.47 65.19 11.89
C LEU A 514 -15.01 66.62 11.99
N LYS A 515 -14.20 67.59 11.56
CA LYS A 515 -14.60 69.00 11.53
C LYS A 515 -15.62 69.24 10.42
N SER A 516 -16.65 70.02 10.70
CA SER A 516 -17.67 70.46 9.76
C SER A 516 -17.94 71.95 9.98
N GLU A 517 -18.17 72.71 8.91
CA GLU A 517 -18.48 74.14 8.99
C GLU A 517 -19.81 74.40 9.73
N ASP A 518 -20.73 73.44 9.72
CA ASP A 518 -22.04 73.52 10.37
C ASP A 518 -22.02 73.18 11.88
N LEU A 519 -20.85 72.75 12.41
CA LEU A 519 -20.70 72.32 13.79
C LEU A 519 -19.79 73.27 14.58
N PRO A 520 -20.15 73.60 15.83
CA PRO A 520 -19.33 74.43 16.68
C PRO A 520 -18.05 73.69 17.12
N ASP A 521 -16.90 74.36 17.11
CA ASP A 521 -15.61 73.81 17.58
C ASP A 521 -15.54 73.91 19.12
N VAL A 522 -16.39 73.13 19.81
CA VAL A 522 -16.60 73.22 21.26
C VAL A 522 -16.26 71.97 22.03
N ILE A 523 -15.97 70.87 21.34
CA ILE A 523 -15.54 69.62 21.95
C ILE A 523 -14.29 69.10 21.25
N SER A 524 -13.50 68.33 21.99
CA SER A 524 -12.35 67.62 21.45
C SER A 524 -12.28 66.22 22.05
N ILE A 525 -11.59 65.32 21.35
CA ILE A 525 -11.38 63.94 21.78
C ILE A 525 -9.89 63.69 21.93
N ASN A 526 -9.51 62.99 22.99
CA ASN A 526 -8.15 62.49 23.15
C ASN A 526 -7.95 61.27 22.24
N SER A 527 -6.93 61.32 21.38
CA SER A 527 -6.75 60.36 20.29
C SER A 527 -6.43 58.94 20.73
N THR A 528 -5.94 58.70 21.95
CA THR A 528 -5.60 57.35 22.43
C THR A 528 -6.59 56.82 23.47
N THR A 529 -7.18 57.69 24.28
CA THR A 529 -8.06 57.28 25.38
C THR A 529 -9.56 57.32 25.03
N GLY A 530 -9.91 58.00 23.94
CA GLY A 530 -11.30 58.23 23.52
C GLY A 530 -12.08 59.18 24.42
N ILE A 531 -11.42 59.84 25.37
CA ILE A 531 -12.04 60.80 26.30
C ILE A 531 -12.45 62.07 25.54
N VAL A 532 -13.74 62.39 25.58
CA VAL A 532 -14.31 63.60 25.01
C VAL A 532 -14.45 64.67 26.09
N HIS A 533 -13.98 65.88 25.82
CA HIS A 533 -14.07 67.00 26.76
C HIS A 533 -14.47 68.31 26.08
N VAL A 534 -14.97 69.25 26.88
CA VAL A 534 -15.32 70.60 26.44
C VAL A 534 -14.04 71.38 26.11
N ALA A 535 -13.90 71.81 24.86
CA ALA A 535 -12.75 72.58 24.38
C ALA A 535 -13.09 74.06 24.16
N GLY A 536 -14.33 74.37 23.78
CA GLY A 536 -14.81 75.72 23.46
C GLY A 536 -15.78 76.28 24.51
N ASP A 537 -16.33 77.46 24.21
CA ASP A 537 -17.41 78.03 25.02
C ASP A 537 -18.75 77.46 24.56
N LEU A 538 -19.57 76.98 25.49
CA LEU A 538 -20.88 76.40 25.21
C LEU A 538 -22.01 77.45 25.29
N TRP A 539 -21.71 78.64 25.81
CA TRP A 539 -22.70 79.69 26.04
C TRP A 539 -23.41 80.12 24.75
N GLY A 540 -24.75 80.18 24.78
CA GLY A 540 -25.57 80.59 23.62
C GLY A 540 -25.71 79.53 22.52
N LEU A 541 -25.22 78.31 22.76
CA LEU A 541 -25.41 77.14 21.88
C LEU A 541 -26.54 76.21 22.35
N GLY A 542 -27.23 76.55 23.45
CA GLY A 542 -28.34 75.78 23.97
C GLY A 542 -29.52 75.72 23.00
N ARG A 543 -30.01 74.51 22.72
CA ARG A 543 -31.13 74.27 21.78
C ARG A 543 -31.76 72.89 21.94
N GLU A 544 -32.98 72.74 21.45
CA GLU A 544 -33.70 71.46 21.53
C GLU A 544 -33.09 70.36 20.64
N THR A 545 -32.58 70.70 19.46
CA THR A 545 -31.99 69.73 18.51
C THR A 545 -30.52 69.46 18.82
N PRO A 546 -30.09 68.20 19.07
CA PRO A 546 -28.70 67.94 19.40
C PRO A 546 -27.75 68.23 18.22
N TYR A 547 -26.52 68.64 18.53
CA TYR A 547 -25.41 68.67 17.57
C TYR A 547 -24.94 67.24 17.33
N LYS A 548 -24.70 66.87 16.07
CA LYS A 548 -24.25 65.52 15.70
C LYS A 548 -22.83 65.58 15.17
N PHE A 549 -21.88 65.19 15.98
CA PHE A 549 -20.47 65.11 15.61
C PHE A 549 -20.15 63.71 15.09
N GLN A 550 -19.45 63.63 13.96
CA GLN A 550 -18.91 62.36 13.47
C GLN A 550 -17.57 62.09 14.14
N VAL A 551 -17.46 60.93 14.78
CA VAL A 551 -16.24 60.45 15.44
C VAL A 551 -15.71 59.29 14.64
N ILE A 552 -14.43 59.35 14.27
CA ILE A 552 -13.74 58.32 13.51
C ILE A 552 -12.77 57.60 14.44
N ALA A 553 -12.79 56.26 14.36
CA ALA A 553 -11.80 55.38 14.94
C ALA A 553 -11.02 54.75 13.78
N GLU A 554 -9.69 54.78 13.86
CA GLU A 554 -8.77 54.40 12.78
C GLU A 554 -7.59 53.65 13.38
N ASP A 555 -7.29 52.47 12.83
CA ASP A 555 -6.13 51.67 13.22
C ASP A 555 -4.81 52.29 12.70
N SER A 556 -3.69 51.65 12.98
CA SER A 556 -2.37 51.99 12.41
C SER A 556 -1.86 50.93 11.44
N GLY A 557 -2.75 50.08 10.92
CA GLY A 557 -2.43 48.97 10.02
C GLY A 557 -2.10 49.42 8.59
N ALA A 558 -1.75 48.46 7.74
CA ALA A 558 -1.41 48.70 6.33
C ALA A 558 -2.16 47.74 5.41
N PRO A 559 -3.19 48.19 4.66
CA PRO A 559 -3.75 49.55 4.67
C PRO A 559 -4.43 49.87 6.00
N SER A 560 -4.50 51.15 6.37
CA SER A 560 -5.23 51.54 7.56
C SER A 560 -6.73 51.48 7.31
N LEU A 561 -7.46 50.91 8.27
CA LEU A 561 -8.90 50.76 8.23
C LEU A 561 -9.55 51.63 9.33
N ASN A 562 -10.79 52.05 9.07
CA ASN A 562 -11.50 52.96 9.96
C ASN A 562 -13.00 52.71 9.99
N SER A 563 -13.63 53.22 11.04
CA SER A 563 -15.08 53.26 11.18
C SER A 563 -15.54 54.60 11.73
N THR A 564 -16.85 54.85 11.71
CA THR A 564 -17.45 56.10 12.18
C THR A 564 -18.62 55.84 13.11
N SER A 565 -18.73 56.66 14.16
CA SER A 565 -19.87 56.74 15.09
C SER A 565 -20.35 58.18 15.22
N ILE A 566 -21.56 58.37 15.75
CA ILE A 566 -22.17 59.70 15.96
C ILE A 566 -22.17 60.04 17.44
N LEU A 567 -21.54 61.15 17.82
CA LEU A 567 -21.72 61.78 19.12
C LEU A 567 -22.80 62.86 19.02
N SER A 568 -23.93 62.62 19.68
CA SER A 568 -25.10 63.48 19.72
C SER A 568 -25.09 64.32 21.00
N LEU A 569 -24.61 65.55 20.90
CA LEU A 569 -24.46 66.49 22.00
C LEU A 569 -25.68 67.40 22.11
N ARG A 570 -26.43 67.27 23.20
CA ARG A 570 -27.50 68.20 23.56
C ARG A 570 -26.98 69.23 24.56
N ILE A 571 -27.09 70.51 24.23
CA ILE A 571 -26.72 71.62 25.11
C ILE A 571 -28.01 72.22 25.67
N ARG A 572 -28.15 72.25 27.00
CA ARG A 572 -29.29 72.85 27.70
C ARG A 572 -29.01 74.29 28.08
N ASN A 573 -30.03 75.15 27.96
CA ASN A 573 -29.93 76.50 28.50
C ASN A 573 -29.94 76.46 30.03
N LYS A 574 -29.22 77.38 30.65
CA LYS A 574 -29.20 77.54 32.11
C LYS A 574 -30.58 77.88 32.68
N GLU A 575 -31.38 78.60 31.90
CA GLU A 575 -32.72 79.10 32.26
C GLU A 575 -33.81 78.01 32.21
N ASP A 576 -33.53 76.85 31.59
CA ASP A 576 -34.47 75.73 31.48
C ASP A 576 -34.52 74.85 32.76
N VAL A 577 -33.79 75.22 33.82
CA VAL A 577 -33.74 74.51 35.11
C VAL A 577 -34.66 75.21 36.13
N ILE A 578 -35.82 74.61 36.45
CA ILE A 578 -36.75 75.11 37.48
C ILE A 578 -36.13 74.91 38.88
N THR A 579 -35.90 76.01 39.62
CA THR A 579 -35.35 76.01 40.99
C THR A 579 -36.36 76.56 42.01
N GLU A 580 -36.04 76.54 43.31
CA GLU A 580 -36.93 77.10 44.36
C GLU A 580 -37.18 78.61 44.19
N GLU A 581 -36.20 79.33 43.64
CA GLU A 581 -36.30 80.77 43.36
C GLU A 581 -37.25 81.09 42.18
N SER A 582 -37.71 80.07 41.46
CA SER A 582 -38.62 80.22 40.33
C SER A 582 -40.08 80.44 40.75
N VAL A 583 -40.49 80.17 42.00
CA VAL A 583 -41.90 80.30 42.46
C VAL A 583 -42.12 81.65 43.14
N GLU A 584 -43.10 82.43 42.67
CA GLU A 584 -43.52 83.70 43.26
C GLU A 584 -44.96 83.62 43.76
N PHE A 585 -45.18 83.82 45.08
CA PHE A 585 -46.53 83.95 45.65
C PHE A 585 -47.09 85.35 45.38
N LEU A 586 -48.13 85.43 44.57
CA LEU A 586 -48.79 86.67 44.18
C LEU A 586 -49.80 87.14 45.24
N GLU A 587 -50.59 86.21 45.78
CA GLU A 587 -51.64 86.49 46.77
C GLU A 587 -51.80 85.31 47.75
N PRO A 588 -52.01 85.55 49.07
CA PRO A 588 -51.69 86.79 49.76
C PRO A 588 -50.18 87.02 49.83
N LYS A 589 -49.74 88.29 49.97
CA LYS A 589 -48.32 88.59 50.15
C LYS A 589 -47.79 87.96 51.45
N THR A 590 -46.52 87.56 51.48
CA THR A 590 -45.87 86.98 52.67
C THR A 590 -46.06 87.87 53.89
N GLY A 591 -46.56 87.29 54.99
CA GLY A 591 -46.85 88.00 56.24
C GLY A 591 -48.18 88.74 56.28
N ALA A 592 -49.10 88.50 55.34
CA ALA A 592 -50.43 89.11 55.38
C ALA A 592 -51.29 88.62 56.55
N GLU A 593 -51.91 89.56 57.27
CA GLU A 593 -52.93 89.29 58.28
C GLU A 593 -54.33 89.29 57.65
N ILE A 594 -55.09 88.22 57.86
CA ILE A 594 -56.43 88.07 57.29
C ILE A 594 -57.43 87.92 58.44
N LYS A 595 -58.44 88.80 58.46
CA LYS A 595 -59.50 88.77 59.46
C LYS A 595 -60.61 87.83 59.02
N VAL A 596 -60.78 86.74 59.76
CA VAL A 596 -61.83 85.75 59.55
C VAL A 596 -62.83 85.84 60.69
N LYS A 597 -64.13 85.83 60.38
CA LYS A 597 -65.19 85.84 61.40
C LYS A 597 -65.24 84.47 62.08
N GLU A 598 -65.46 84.44 63.39
CA GLU A 598 -65.76 83.19 64.10
C GLU A 598 -67.13 82.62 63.71
N ASN A 599 -67.37 81.35 64.04
CA ASN A 599 -68.65 80.66 63.77
C ASN A 599 -69.09 80.66 62.29
N LEU A 600 -68.12 80.74 61.37
CA LEU A 600 -68.41 80.52 59.95
C LEU A 600 -68.88 79.09 59.71
N PRO A 601 -69.87 78.86 58.82
CA PRO A 601 -70.22 77.53 58.37
C PRO A 601 -68.99 76.78 57.84
N LEU A 602 -68.96 75.47 58.04
CA LEU A 602 -67.97 74.62 57.38
C LEU A 602 -68.05 74.79 55.85
N ASP A 603 -66.93 74.60 55.18
CA ASP A 603 -66.72 74.81 53.74
C ASP A 603 -66.89 76.26 53.26
N THR A 604 -66.91 77.23 54.19
CA THR A 604 -66.84 78.65 53.81
C THR A 604 -65.44 78.98 53.30
N LYS A 605 -65.35 79.51 52.08
CA LYS A 605 -64.10 80.03 51.50
C LYS A 605 -63.66 81.31 52.19
N ILE A 606 -62.41 81.38 52.63
CA ILE A 606 -61.83 82.55 53.33
C ILE A 606 -60.82 83.34 52.51
N LEU A 607 -60.07 82.69 51.61
CA LEU A 607 -59.12 83.34 50.70
C LEU A 607 -58.78 82.42 49.51
N THR A 608 -58.08 82.96 48.52
CA THR A 608 -57.43 82.19 47.45
C THR A 608 -55.93 82.49 47.47
N VAL A 609 -55.12 81.44 47.48
CA VAL A 609 -53.67 81.52 47.31
C VAL A 609 -53.35 81.44 45.82
N LYS A 610 -52.56 82.38 45.31
CA LYS A 610 -52.07 82.41 43.93
C LYS A 610 -50.56 82.47 43.93
N ALA A 611 -49.93 81.61 43.13
CA ALA A 611 -48.51 81.65 42.85
C ALA A 611 -48.27 81.48 41.33
N ASP A 612 -47.15 82.00 40.85
CA ASP A 612 -46.71 81.90 39.46
C ASP A 612 -45.23 81.50 39.37
N LEU A 613 -44.78 81.05 38.19
CA LEU A 613 -43.38 80.77 37.91
C LEU A 613 -42.74 81.96 37.20
N ARG A 614 -41.82 82.63 37.89
CA ARG A 614 -41.20 83.86 37.39
C ARG A 614 -40.43 83.58 36.10
N GLY A 615 -40.87 84.21 35.00
CA GLY A 615 -40.18 84.15 33.70
C GLY A 615 -40.43 82.87 32.90
N ILE A 616 -41.26 81.94 33.37
CA ILE A 616 -41.54 80.67 32.67
C ILE A 616 -42.98 80.71 32.12
N PRO A 617 -43.20 80.61 30.80
CA PRO A 617 -44.54 80.64 30.23
C PRO A 617 -45.41 79.46 30.70
N SER A 618 -46.68 79.70 31.04
CA SER A 618 -47.63 78.67 31.56
C SER A 618 -47.88 77.45 30.67
N LYS A 619 -47.37 77.45 29.42
CA LYS A 619 -47.50 76.35 28.47
C LYS A 619 -46.30 75.38 28.49
N THR A 620 -45.18 75.76 29.09
CA THR A 620 -43.93 74.98 29.06
C THR A 620 -43.67 74.21 30.35
N HIS A 621 -44.50 74.39 31.38
CA HIS A 621 -44.35 73.76 32.68
C HIS A 621 -45.60 73.01 33.15
N GLY A 622 -45.42 72.12 34.12
CA GLY A 622 -46.51 71.43 34.81
C GLY A 622 -47.40 72.37 35.64
N LYS A 623 -48.58 71.91 36.06
CA LYS A 623 -49.51 72.72 36.88
C LYS A 623 -49.00 72.84 38.32
N LEU A 624 -49.01 74.05 38.89
CA LEU A 624 -48.74 74.27 40.32
C LEU A 624 -49.85 73.62 41.17
N VAL A 625 -49.43 72.90 42.20
CA VAL A 625 -50.31 72.26 43.19
C VAL A 625 -50.10 72.94 44.53
N TYR A 626 -51.19 73.43 45.12
CA TYR A 626 -51.18 74.15 46.38
C TYR A 626 -51.32 73.20 47.57
N SER A 627 -50.71 73.56 48.68
CA SER A 627 -50.85 72.86 49.95
C SER A 627 -50.60 73.83 51.11
N MET A 628 -51.13 73.51 52.29
CA MET A 628 -51.03 74.36 53.47
C MET A 628 -50.64 73.55 54.70
N LYS A 629 -49.97 74.19 55.65
CA LYS A 629 -49.63 73.61 56.95
C LYS A 629 -49.87 74.65 58.04
N ASP A 630 -50.67 74.26 59.03
CA ASP A 630 -50.82 75.01 60.28
C ASP A 630 -49.55 74.80 61.12
N LEU A 631 -48.90 75.89 61.52
CA LEU A 631 -47.59 75.86 62.19
C LEU A 631 -47.70 75.87 63.72
N LEU A 632 -48.83 76.33 64.28
CA LEU A 632 -48.95 76.59 65.72
C LEU A 632 -50.05 75.78 66.40
N ASN A 633 -50.95 75.16 65.66
CA ASN A 633 -52.02 74.37 66.27
C ASN A 633 -51.60 72.90 66.45
N SER A 634 -51.55 72.45 67.71
CA SER A 634 -51.17 71.08 68.13
C SER A 634 -52.32 70.06 67.99
N GLU A 635 -53.50 70.49 67.54
CA GLU A 635 -54.62 69.58 67.34
C GLU A 635 -54.37 68.61 66.18
N LYS A 636 -54.85 67.37 66.32
CA LYS A 636 -54.73 66.33 65.26
C LYS A 636 -55.47 66.68 63.97
N GLU A 637 -56.35 67.67 63.99
CA GLU A 637 -57.21 68.05 62.86
C GLU A 637 -57.05 69.55 62.55
N PRO A 638 -56.77 69.92 61.28
CA PRO A 638 -56.54 71.31 60.90
C PRO A 638 -57.86 72.11 60.92
N SER A 639 -57.78 73.41 61.25
CA SER A 639 -58.97 74.29 61.22
C SER A 639 -59.33 74.79 59.81
N PHE A 640 -58.35 74.78 58.91
CA PHE A 640 -58.47 75.21 57.52
C PHE A 640 -57.89 74.18 56.56
N ALA A 641 -58.45 74.08 55.35
CA ALA A 641 -57.94 73.24 54.27
C ALA A 641 -57.85 74.04 52.96
N ILE A 642 -56.92 73.66 52.09
CA ILE A 642 -56.70 74.30 50.79
C ILE A 642 -57.03 73.31 49.67
N ASP A 643 -57.76 73.76 48.66
CA ASP A 643 -57.96 73.00 47.45
C ASP A 643 -56.67 73.02 46.60
N LYS A 644 -56.16 71.82 46.33
CA LYS A 644 -54.85 71.61 45.71
C LYS A 644 -54.72 72.16 44.29
N ASP A 645 -55.84 72.35 43.58
CA ASP A 645 -55.85 72.67 42.15
C ASP A 645 -56.29 74.12 41.87
N SER A 646 -57.04 74.75 42.78
CA SER A 646 -57.51 76.15 42.69
C SER A 646 -56.79 77.10 43.64
N GLY A 647 -56.21 76.61 44.74
CA GLY A 647 -55.60 77.44 45.79
C GLY A 647 -56.62 78.05 46.77
N ASP A 648 -57.89 77.68 46.68
CA ASP A 648 -58.94 78.18 47.57
C ASP A 648 -58.83 77.57 48.98
N VAL A 649 -58.87 78.41 50.02
CA VAL A 649 -58.79 77.98 51.42
C VAL A 649 -60.17 78.05 52.08
N PHE A 650 -60.55 77.00 52.78
CA PHE A 650 -61.86 76.79 53.39
C PHE A 650 -61.75 76.50 54.89
N VAL A 651 -62.80 76.87 55.62
CA VAL A 651 -62.99 76.49 57.02
C VAL A 651 -63.45 75.03 57.10
N VAL A 652 -62.69 74.17 57.76
CA VAL A 652 -63.03 72.73 57.90
C VAL A 652 -63.30 72.30 59.34
N LYS A 653 -63.06 73.20 60.29
CA LYS A 653 -63.44 73.05 61.70
C LYS A 653 -64.03 74.37 62.20
N SER A 654 -65.00 74.30 63.10
CA SER A 654 -65.53 75.49 63.76
C SER A 654 -64.42 76.24 64.48
N ILE A 655 -64.27 77.53 64.17
CA ILE A 655 -63.31 78.44 64.81
C ILE A 655 -64.05 79.36 65.78
N ASP A 656 -63.49 79.53 66.97
CA ASP A 656 -64.07 80.24 68.11
C ASP A 656 -63.00 81.18 68.68
N TYR A 657 -63.26 82.49 68.67
CA TYR A 657 -62.25 83.51 68.96
C TYR A 657 -61.80 83.47 70.42
N GLU A 658 -62.69 83.11 71.34
CA GLU A 658 -62.40 82.92 72.75
C GLU A 658 -61.40 81.79 72.99
N THR A 659 -61.37 80.78 72.10
CA THR A 659 -60.49 79.61 72.21
C THR A 659 -59.12 79.85 71.55
N ILE A 660 -59.10 80.24 70.28
CA ILE A 660 -57.87 80.54 69.53
C ILE A 660 -58.05 81.87 68.80
N LYS A 661 -57.25 82.87 69.20
CA LYS A 661 -57.35 84.24 68.68
C LYS A 661 -56.61 84.46 67.37
N GLU A 662 -55.59 83.64 67.10
CA GLU A 662 -54.71 83.80 65.96
C GLU A 662 -54.26 82.44 65.44
N TYR A 663 -54.24 82.30 64.12
CA TYR A 663 -53.77 81.12 63.41
C TYR A 663 -52.61 81.50 62.50
N THR A 664 -51.51 80.76 62.56
CA THR A 664 -50.37 80.94 61.66
C THR A 664 -50.27 79.75 60.72
N VAL A 665 -50.43 80.02 59.42
CA VAL A 665 -50.44 79.01 58.37
C VAL A 665 -49.37 79.34 57.35
N SER A 666 -48.62 78.31 56.91
CA SER A 666 -47.73 78.40 55.75
C SER A 666 -48.35 77.71 54.54
N PHE A 667 -48.23 78.35 53.38
CA PHE A 667 -48.61 77.79 52.09
C PHE A 667 -47.36 77.35 51.34
N TYR A 668 -47.45 76.23 50.64
CA TYR A 668 -46.36 75.69 49.83
C TYR A 668 -46.90 75.14 48.51
N ASN A 669 -46.08 75.24 47.48
CA ASN A 669 -46.43 74.81 46.14
C ASN A 669 -45.57 73.61 45.73
N ARG A 670 -46.10 72.77 44.84
CA ARG A 670 -45.35 71.71 44.17
C ARG A 670 -45.65 71.72 42.68
N LEU A 671 -44.65 71.42 41.86
CA LEU A 671 -44.90 71.20 40.43
C LEU A 671 -45.47 69.79 40.23
N ARG A 672 -46.66 69.68 39.61
CA ARG A 672 -47.13 68.40 39.07
C ARG A 672 -46.62 68.27 37.63
N PRO A 673 -45.74 67.30 37.30
CA PRO A 673 -45.24 67.13 35.95
C PRO A 673 -46.38 66.87 34.94
N LEU A 674 -46.18 67.28 33.68
CA LEU A 674 -47.14 67.05 32.60
C LEU A 674 -47.44 65.55 32.41
N PRO A 675 -48.63 65.18 31.93
CA PRO A 675 -49.05 63.78 31.81
C PRO A 675 -48.09 62.88 31.01
N GLU A 676 -47.31 63.46 30.10
CA GLU A 676 -46.33 62.77 29.24
C GLU A 676 -45.02 62.38 29.98
N HIS A 677 -44.83 62.81 31.23
CA HIS A 677 -43.65 62.49 32.06
C HIS A 677 -43.97 61.59 33.27
N LYS A 678 -45.05 60.80 33.22
CA LYS A 678 -45.37 59.83 34.27
C LYS A 678 -44.32 58.71 34.33
N GLY A 679 -43.35 58.84 35.23
CA GLY A 679 -42.33 57.82 35.50
C GLY A 679 -41.07 58.36 36.17
N LYS A 680 -40.79 59.66 36.07
CA LYS A 680 -39.69 60.33 36.79
C LYS A 680 -40.28 61.11 37.98
N LYS A 681 -39.86 60.80 39.21
CA LYS A 681 -40.11 61.70 40.35
C LYS A 681 -39.22 62.93 40.18
N PRO A 682 -39.82 64.12 40.07
CA PRO A 682 -39.42 65.19 40.97
C PRO A 682 -40.66 65.72 41.68
N SER A 683 -40.70 65.55 42.99
CA SER A 683 -41.68 66.19 43.86
C SER A 683 -40.94 67.25 44.66
N PHE A 684 -40.55 68.35 44.02
CA PHE A 684 -39.99 69.48 44.75
C PHE A 684 -41.11 70.10 45.61
N LEU A 685 -40.94 70.11 46.93
CA LEU A 685 -41.67 71.01 47.82
C LEU A 685 -41.00 72.37 47.73
N PHE A 686 -41.76 73.40 47.42
CA PHE A 686 -41.31 74.78 47.50
C PHE A 686 -41.94 75.41 48.73
N PHE A 687 -41.12 75.89 49.67
CA PHE A 687 -41.56 76.41 50.97
C PHE A 687 -42.04 77.86 50.93
#